data_AF-A0A8H5P4U8-F1
#
_entry.id   AF-A0A8H5P4U8-F1
#
_cell.length_a   1.000
_cell.length_b   1.000
_cell.length_c   1.000
_cell.angle_alpha   90.00
_cell.angle_beta   90.00
_cell.angle_gamma   90.00
#
_symmetry.space_group_name_H-M   'P 1'
#
loop_
_entity.id
_entity.type
_entity.pdbx_description
1 polymer ?
#
loop_
_entity_poly.entity_id
_entity_poly.type
_entity_poly.pdbx_seq_one_letter_code
_entity_poly.pdbx_strand_id
1 'polypeptide(L)'
;MTRPRRHSGASEESSGTAREQELGSMYDYLAKIILLGPSGTGKSCLLHRFVKNEWRVLSSQTIGVEFATKIIKVGTGSRRKRIKLQLWDTAGTERFRSVSRSYYRGAAGAILVYDLTSHASFRNLQPFLNDARALASPNLSLMLVGNKLDLTDTLVDTSLPPPTPTSVTSNSTLTSGMLGAGGSSYTSTATTRDRGASISAGSQQRATVAPEGREVTRAESSRWASTAGISVVTEASAFNGEGVDEIFERLARIILTKIELGEIDPDDPASGIQYGDSGGWNTASDGGSIKSSMTGATVEDGHSGLRRRRKKNRTQNWGLREWEELQRDPFVMAPRTVTPVDKNWQFKQEKEDDSSYLPVAQFPTNVHLDLLHHEKIPDPYIGKNELKVQWIGETVWVYKTTFSSPEVHDGSKAVLAFDGLDTFATVDLNGKKILETENMFVPERVDVTKNLKKDGENELRITFDAAYLRGWKLVEEHPDHKYVVWNGDGSRLPVRKAQYHWGWDWGPALLTCGPWRPINLEVYESHIADLYTESEVEKSLKKADVVVHAAVEGKASRVRFEVSLDGKKVASETAHVKDKDATTTFHIQDPALWYPVRYGKQPLYTIKATLLEDDNEIDTISKKIGLRKLELVERELDGQPGTSFFFQVNNIPIFCGGSNWIPADNFIPRITKERYRDWVKLVADGNQFMLRVWGGGIYEEDVFYDACDEFGILVWQDFMFACGNYPAWPDLLKSIDREARANIKRLRHHPSIVLWAGNNEDYQLRESENLTYDFDDHDPESWLKTDFPARYIYEKLLPDACKDLHPNAVYHIASPWGGKVTTDPTIGDIHQWNVWHGSQQKYQDYDKLVGRFVSEFGMEGFPDIKTIDTFLPQGKDDPERFSTSSTIDFHNKADGQLRRLGLYMAENFRFTLEPLEDYVYYSQLLQAEALASAYRLWKRQWQGPKKEYCSGVLVWQTNDCWPVTSWAICDYYLRPKHSYFTIKREMAPITIGMTRREHKHPKNKYTRVDIETKVKVEIWGSNLKLEDVTVDCVVKAWDVETGKETYSQTVVSDLVLQSNRSTEIKTLDVPVEKPNAGLEAKTVVAAYFYQDGKQIARYVNWPEPLKYLHFQKPKNLKTEISEGCKSVEISAEVPIKGLAVLSEDDGVRFEDNLVDVVPGEVVKIGVTGAKKDTVLTTQYLGMQVHD
;
A
#
# COMPACT_ATOMS: atom_id res chain seq x y z
N MET A 1 -14.87 -73.20 24.03
CA MET A 1 -14.09 -71.96 24.19
C MET A 1 -14.27 -71.09 22.97
N THR A 2 -14.51 -69.82 23.24
CA THR A 2 -14.70 -68.65 22.39
C THR A 2 -13.54 -68.35 21.41
N ARG A 3 -13.86 -68.22 20.12
CA ARG A 3 -13.77 -66.96 19.32
C ARG A 3 -13.92 -67.29 17.82
N PRO A 4 -14.85 -66.62 17.11
CA PRO A 4 -14.58 -66.34 15.70
C PRO A 4 -15.01 -64.95 15.21
N ARG A 5 -14.19 -64.47 14.25
CA ARG A 5 -14.40 -63.61 13.06
C ARG A 5 -15.45 -62.47 13.02
N ARG A 6 -14.97 -61.35 12.48
CA ARG A 6 -15.67 -60.17 11.91
C ARG A 6 -16.51 -60.51 10.67
N HIS A 7 -17.65 -59.83 10.51
CA HIS A 7 -18.02 -58.98 9.35
C HIS A 7 -19.26 -58.11 9.68
N SER A 8 -19.15 -56.79 9.44
CA SER A 8 -19.95 -55.95 8.52
C SER A 8 -21.36 -55.53 8.98
N GLY A 9 -21.59 -54.22 8.96
CA GLY A 9 -22.90 -53.57 8.95
C GLY A 9 -22.73 -52.16 8.40
N ALA A 10 -22.71 -52.05 7.08
CA ALA A 10 -22.87 -50.80 6.35
C ALA A 10 -24.37 -50.49 6.17
N SER A 11 -24.63 -49.23 5.80
CA SER A 11 -25.83 -48.63 5.21
C SER A 11 -27.04 -48.36 6.11
N GLU A 12 -27.24 -47.09 6.44
CA GLU A 12 -28.29 -46.24 5.85
C GLU A 12 -27.78 -44.78 5.82
N GLU A 13 -28.30 -43.96 4.91
CA GLU A 13 -27.96 -42.54 4.63
C GLU A 13 -26.86 -42.25 3.58
N SER A 14 -27.10 -42.65 2.33
CA SER A 14 -26.52 -41.98 1.16
C SER A 14 -27.63 -41.41 0.26
N SER A 15 -27.98 -40.14 0.50
CA SER A 15 -28.59 -39.21 -0.50
C SER A 15 -28.80 -37.78 0.04
N GLY A 16 -28.28 -37.42 1.23
CA GLY A 16 -28.50 -36.11 1.86
C GLY A 16 -27.37 -35.07 1.72
N THR A 17 -26.13 -35.48 1.46
CA THR A 17 -24.95 -34.64 1.76
C THR A 17 -24.75 -33.44 0.81
N ALA A 18 -25.03 -33.57 -0.48
CA ALA A 18 -24.90 -32.44 -1.42
C ALA A 18 -25.97 -31.35 -1.19
N ARG A 19 -27.20 -31.77 -0.85
CA ARG A 19 -28.29 -30.83 -0.53
C ARG A 19 -28.10 -30.17 0.84
N GLU A 20 -27.48 -30.86 1.80
CA GLU A 20 -27.12 -30.30 3.10
C GLU A 20 -25.95 -29.30 3.05
N GLN A 21 -25.02 -29.43 2.10
CA GLN A 21 -23.97 -28.44 1.85
C GLN A 21 -24.52 -27.15 1.23
N GLU A 22 -25.42 -27.23 0.24
CA GLU A 22 -26.11 -26.05 -0.33
C GLU A 22 -27.09 -25.39 0.67
N LEU A 23 -27.76 -26.18 1.52
CA LEU A 23 -28.58 -25.66 2.62
C LEU A 23 -27.75 -25.15 3.82
N GLY A 24 -26.46 -25.45 3.85
CA GLY A 24 -25.53 -25.05 4.91
C GLY A 24 -25.13 -23.57 4.84
N SER A 25 -25.19 -22.96 3.66
CA SER A 25 -24.83 -21.55 3.42
C SER A 25 -26.03 -20.59 3.53
N MET A 26 -27.26 -21.08 3.32
CA MET A 26 -28.49 -20.29 3.47
C MET A 26 -28.81 -20.01 4.94
N TYR A 27 -29.15 -18.77 5.26
CA TYR A 27 -29.59 -18.33 6.59
C TYR A 27 -30.89 -17.52 6.50
N ASP A 28 -31.64 -17.47 7.61
CA ASP A 28 -32.87 -16.70 7.74
C ASP A 28 -32.56 -15.25 8.15
N TYR A 29 -31.60 -15.05 9.05
CA TYR A 29 -31.21 -13.73 9.57
C TYR A 29 -29.68 -13.59 9.66
N LEU A 30 -29.17 -12.42 9.32
CA LEU A 30 -27.80 -11.98 9.61
C LEU A 30 -27.83 -11.15 10.90
N ALA A 31 -26.97 -11.44 11.87
CA ALA A 31 -26.90 -10.69 13.13
C ALA A 31 -25.48 -10.23 13.44
N LYS A 32 -25.30 -8.92 13.63
CA LYS A 32 -24.02 -8.33 14.04
C LYS A 32 -23.85 -8.36 15.56
N ILE A 33 -22.81 -9.05 16.03
CA ILE A 33 -22.46 -9.18 17.45
C ILE A 33 -21.04 -8.67 17.69
N ILE A 34 -20.86 -7.87 18.73
CA ILE A 34 -19.55 -7.32 19.14
C ILE A 34 -19.10 -7.93 20.48
N LEU A 35 -17.82 -8.28 20.61
CA LEU A 35 -17.21 -8.71 21.88
C LEU A 35 -16.41 -7.55 22.46
N LEU A 36 -16.72 -7.21 23.72
CA LEU A 36 -16.26 -6.00 24.39
C LEU A 36 -15.66 -6.34 25.76
N GLY A 37 -14.66 -5.58 26.20
CA GLY A 37 -14.06 -5.72 27.54
C GLY A 37 -12.55 -5.52 27.54
N PRO A 38 -11.91 -5.38 28.71
CA PRO A 38 -10.50 -5.05 28.81
C PRO A 38 -9.54 -6.01 28.09
N SER A 39 -8.30 -5.56 27.87
CA SER A 39 -7.24 -6.41 27.30
C SER A 39 -6.91 -7.57 28.25
N GLY A 40 -6.57 -8.73 27.68
CA GLY A 40 -6.21 -9.92 28.46
C GLY A 40 -7.38 -10.71 29.08
N THR A 41 -8.64 -10.31 28.86
CA THR A 41 -9.83 -11.05 29.33
C THR A 41 -10.18 -12.27 28.48
N GLY A 42 -9.51 -12.47 27.34
CA GLY A 42 -9.65 -13.65 26.48
C GLY A 42 -10.81 -13.60 25.47
N LYS A 43 -11.24 -12.41 25.04
CA LYS A 43 -12.27 -12.21 24.00
C LYS A 43 -11.93 -12.90 22.68
N SER A 44 -10.73 -12.66 22.15
CA SER A 44 -10.24 -13.27 20.92
C SER A 44 -10.17 -14.79 21.03
N CYS A 45 -9.80 -15.30 22.21
CA CYS A 45 -9.77 -16.73 22.47
C CYS A 45 -11.18 -17.33 22.52
N LEU A 46 -12.17 -16.65 23.11
CA LEU A 46 -13.58 -17.07 23.09
C LEU A 46 -14.11 -17.10 21.65
N LEU A 47 -13.82 -16.06 20.86
CA LEU A 47 -14.20 -15.98 19.45
C LEU A 47 -13.60 -17.13 18.65
N HIS A 48 -12.29 -17.33 18.76
CA HIS A 48 -11.56 -18.37 18.05
C HIS A 48 -12.06 -19.77 18.43
N ARG A 49 -12.26 -20.02 19.74
CA ARG A 49 -12.80 -21.28 20.24
C ARG A 49 -14.21 -21.54 19.69
N PHE A 50 -15.08 -20.53 19.67
CA PHE A 50 -16.42 -20.69 19.10
C PHE A 50 -16.39 -20.98 17.60
N VAL A 51 -15.53 -20.30 16.83
CA VAL A 51 -15.52 -20.41 15.37
C VAL A 51 -14.81 -21.67 14.89
N LYS A 52 -13.65 -22.01 15.47
CA LYS A 52 -12.77 -23.08 15.00
C LYS A 52 -12.71 -24.30 15.91
N ASN A 53 -13.35 -24.25 17.08
CA ASN A 53 -13.24 -25.29 18.12
C ASN A 53 -11.80 -25.53 18.62
N GLU A 54 -10.91 -24.53 18.54
CA GLU A 54 -9.48 -24.61 18.89
C GLU A 54 -9.06 -23.53 19.90
N TRP A 55 -8.15 -23.87 20.83
CA TRP A 55 -7.50 -22.89 21.71
C TRP A 55 -6.29 -22.28 21.02
N ARG A 56 -6.18 -20.94 21.10
CA ARG A 56 -5.08 -20.18 20.55
C ARG A 56 -4.46 -19.31 21.64
N VAL A 57 -3.16 -19.50 21.86
CA VAL A 57 -2.36 -18.58 22.68
C VAL A 57 -1.93 -17.43 21.77
N LEU A 58 -2.44 -16.23 22.04
CA LEU A 58 -2.06 -15.01 21.33
C LEU A 58 -0.98 -14.29 22.16
N SER A 59 0.21 -14.11 21.58
CA SER A 59 1.35 -13.40 22.21
C SER A 59 1.24 -11.88 22.11
N SER A 60 0.33 -11.37 21.29
CA SER A 60 0.09 -9.94 21.06
C SER A 60 -1.35 -9.54 21.40
N GLN A 61 -1.53 -8.28 21.81
CA GLN A 61 -2.85 -7.70 22.07
C GLN A 61 -3.57 -7.42 20.75
N THR A 62 -4.90 -7.51 20.73
CA THR A 62 -5.71 -7.10 19.58
C THR A 62 -5.58 -5.58 19.38
N ILE A 63 -4.82 -5.15 18.36
CA ILE A 63 -4.55 -3.73 18.05
C ILE A 63 -5.68 -3.12 17.18
N GLY A 64 -6.56 -3.95 16.61
CA GLY A 64 -7.72 -3.55 15.79
C GLY A 64 -9.01 -4.32 16.14
N VAL A 65 -9.69 -4.86 15.13
CA VAL A 65 -10.89 -5.71 15.29
C VAL A 65 -10.71 -7.01 14.51
N GLU A 66 -10.91 -8.16 15.15
CA GLU A 66 -10.93 -9.47 14.48
C GLU A 66 -12.38 -9.79 14.06
N PHE A 67 -12.57 -10.14 12.79
CA PHE A 67 -13.88 -10.48 12.24
C PHE A 67 -13.98 -11.97 11.93
N ALA A 68 -15.06 -12.59 12.38
CA ALA A 68 -15.39 -13.96 12.02
C ALA A 68 -16.89 -14.13 11.77
N THR A 69 -17.26 -15.18 11.03
CA THR A 69 -18.68 -15.53 10.83
C THR A 69 -18.94 -17.00 11.13
N LYS A 70 -20.11 -17.30 11.71
CA LYS A 70 -20.58 -18.67 11.94
C LYS A 70 -22.10 -18.71 11.84
N ILE A 71 -22.64 -19.70 11.13
CA ILE A 71 -24.09 -19.94 11.06
C ILE A 71 -24.47 -20.89 12.19
N ILE A 72 -25.45 -20.49 13.01
CA ILE A 72 -26.01 -21.34 14.06
C ILE A 72 -27.50 -21.58 13.85
N LYS A 73 -28.00 -22.72 14.34
CA LYS A 73 -29.40 -23.11 14.22
C LYS A 73 -30.08 -22.90 15.57
N VAL A 74 -31.00 -21.95 15.65
CA VAL A 74 -31.67 -21.50 16.87
C VAL A 74 -33.15 -21.86 16.83
N GLY A 75 -33.70 -22.42 17.92
CA GLY A 75 -35.10 -22.86 18.01
C GLY A 75 -35.30 -24.37 17.76
N THR A 76 -36.50 -24.87 18.04
CA THR A 76 -36.88 -26.29 17.89
C THR A 76 -38.08 -26.45 16.95
N GLY A 77 -38.13 -27.57 16.22
CA GLY A 77 -39.26 -27.90 15.33
C GLY A 77 -39.44 -26.91 14.17
N SER A 78 -40.68 -26.48 13.92
CA SER A 78 -41.05 -25.57 12.83
C SER A 78 -40.62 -24.11 13.03
N ARG A 79 -40.08 -23.75 14.21
CA ARG A 79 -39.51 -22.43 14.52
C ARG A 79 -37.97 -22.42 14.49
N ARG A 80 -37.34 -23.47 13.93
CA ARG A 80 -35.89 -23.52 13.80
C ARG A 80 -35.43 -22.51 12.73
N LYS A 81 -34.67 -21.50 13.15
CA LYS A 81 -34.11 -20.45 12.30
C LYS A 81 -32.59 -20.58 12.23
N ARG A 82 -32.04 -20.34 11.04
CA ARG A 82 -30.59 -20.26 10.80
C ARG A 82 -30.16 -18.82 10.92
N ILE A 83 -29.29 -18.50 11.88
CA ILE A 83 -28.79 -17.14 12.08
C ILE A 83 -27.30 -17.13 11.75
N LYS A 84 -26.91 -16.32 10.76
CA LYS A 84 -25.51 -16.05 10.44
C LYS A 84 -25.01 -14.97 11.38
N LEU A 85 -24.10 -15.32 12.28
CA LEU A 85 -23.50 -14.37 13.21
C LEU A 85 -22.30 -13.71 12.54
N GLN A 86 -22.28 -12.38 12.53
CA GLN A 86 -21.10 -11.56 12.24
C GLN A 86 -20.48 -11.16 13.57
N LEU A 87 -19.37 -11.78 13.92
CA LEU A 87 -18.72 -11.65 15.22
C LEU A 87 -17.52 -10.71 15.07
N TRP A 88 -17.51 -9.64 15.86
CA TRP A 88 -16.45 -8.63 15.84
C TRP A 88 -15.79 -8.58 17.22
N ASP A 89 -14.57 -9.10 17.33
CA ASP A 89 -13.77 -8.97 18.56
C ASP A 89 -13.00 -7.66 18.55
N THR A 90 -13.30 -6.80 19.54
CA THR A 90 -12.74 -5.44 19.61
C THR A 90 -11.53 -5.35 20.51
N ALA A 91 -10.63 -4.41 20.22
CA ALA A 91 -9.47 -4.15 21.05
C ALA A 91 -9.88 -3.84 22.50
N GLY A 92 -9.22 -4.53 23.45
CA GLY A 92 -9.51 -4.37 24.87
C GLY A 92 -8.72 -3.26 25.55
N THR A 93 -7.79 -2.60 24.86
CA THR A 93 -7.03 -1.49 25.42
C THR A 93 -7.67 -0.15 25.10
N GLU A 94 -7.49 0.77 26.03
CA GLU A 94 -7.99 2.14 25.93
C GLU A 94 -7.35 2.91 24.76
N ARG A 95 -6.12 2.53 24.39
CA ARG A 95 -5.33 3.12 23.30
C ARG A 95 -5.97 2.94 21.91
N PHE A 96 -6.72 1.85 21.70
CA PHE A 96 -7.37 1.53 20.40
C PHE A 96 -8.90 1.72 20.43
N ARG A 97 -9.41 2.42 21.44
CA ARG A 97 -10.84 2.60 21.69
C ARG A 97 -11.53 3.46 20.63
N SER A 98 -10.83 4.42 20.01
CA SER A 98 -11.35 5.24 18.90
C SER A 98 -11.58 4.43 17.64
N VAL A 99 -10.64 3.54 17.29
CA VAL A 99 -10.72 2.62 16.15
C VAL A 99 -11.83 1.60 16.35
N SER A 100 -12.00 1.11 17.58
CA SER A 100 -13.02 0.09 17.91
C SER A 100 -14.47 0.63 17.84
N ARG A 101 -14.69 1.93 18.09
CA ARG A 101 -16.04 2.53 18.18
C ARG A 101 -16.81 2.58 16.86
N SER A 102 -16.13 2.63 15.70
CA SER A 102 -16.80 2.57 14.39
C SER A 102 -17.56 1.26 14.18
N TYR A 103 -17.08 0.17 14.80
CA TYR A 103 -17.65 -1.16 14.69
C TYR A 103 -18.89 -1.38 15.57
N TYR A 104 -19.15 -0.49 16.52
CA TYR A 104 -20.29 -0.61 17.43
C TYR A 104 -21.61 -0.32 16.70
N ARG A 105 -21.57 0.55 15.68
CA ARG A 105 -22.75 0.95 14.90
C ARG A 105 -23.43 -0.25 14.26
N GLY A 106 -24.74 -0.32 14.43
CA GLY A 106 -25.57 -1.40 13.90
C GLY A 106 -25.25 -2.77 14.50
N ALA A 107 -24.69 -2.86 15.70
CA ALA A 107 -24.62 -4.14 16.42
C ALA A 107 -25.96 -4.45 17.09
N ALA A 108 -26.48 -5.65 16.86
CA ALA A 108 -27.72 -6.16 17.45
C ALA A 108 -27.50 -6.85 18.81
N GLY A 109 -26.27 -7.34 19.04
CA GLY A 109 -25.86 -7.93 20.32
C GLY A 109 -24.45 -7.52 20.74
N ALA A 110 -24.20 -7.46 22.04
CA ALA A 110 -22.86 -7.26 22.59
C ALA A 110 -22.58 -8.19 23.78
N ILE A 111 -21.39 -8.78 23.78
CA ILE A 111 -20.88 -9.68 24.82
C ILE A 111 -19.79 -8.94 25.61
N LEU A 112 -20.07 -8.62 26.87
CA LEU A 112 -19.11 -7.99 27.78
C LEU A 112 -18.31 -9.07 28.51
N VAL A 113 -17.00 -9.13 28.27
CA VAL A 113 -16.11 -10.17 28.78
C VAL A 113 -15.12 -9.60 29.80
N TYR A 114 -15.11 -10.19 30.98
CA TYR A 114 -14.10 -9.96 32.02
C TYR A 114 -13.42 -11.26 32.41
N ASP A 115 -12.32 -11.16 33.15
CA ASP A 115 -11.57 -12.29 33.69
C ASP A 115 -12.02 -12.58 35.13
N LEU A 116 -12.42 -13.82 35.41
CA LEU A 116 -12.85 -14.27 36.75
C LEU A 116 -11.74 -14.16 37.81
N THR A 117 -10.48 -14.17 37.38
CA THR A 117 -9.30 -14.03 38.25
C THR A 117 -8.84 -12.57 38.38
N SER A 118 -9.55 -11.59 37.81
CA SER A 118 -9.13 -10.19 37.84
C SER A 118 -10.28 -9.22 38.12
N HIS A 119 -10.35 -8.75 39.36
CA HIS A 119 -11.32 -7.73 39.78
C HIS A 119 -11.13 -6.41 39.00
N ALA A 120 -9.90 -6.08 38.61
CA ALA A 120 -9.59 -4.91 37.78
C ALA A 120 -10.27 -4.99 36.41
N SER A 121 -10.25 -6.16 35.77
CA SER A 121 -10.91 -6.36 34.48
C SER A 121 -12.43 -6.17 34.58
N PHE A 122 -13.03 -6.59 35.70
CA PHE A 122 -14.47 -6.45 35.95
C PHE A 122 -14.88 -4.99 36.21
N ARG A 123 -14.12 -4.24 37.02
CA ARG A 123 -14.38 -2.81 37.27
C ARG A 123 -14.30 -1.96 36.00
N ASN A 124 -13.44 -2.35 35.06
CA ASN A 124 -13.22 -1.64 33.81
C ASN A 124 -14.23 -1.99 32.71
N LEU A 125 -15.32 -2.72 32.99
CA LEU A 125 -16.38 -3.00 32.02
C LEU A 125 -17.29 -1.79 31.75
N GLN A 126 -17.50 -0.91 32.74
CA GLN A 126 -18.48 0.18 32.66
C GLN A 126 -18.28 1.10 31.43
N PRO A 127 -17.06 1.53 31.09
CA PRO A 127 -16.85 2.32 29.89
C PRO A 127 -17.27 1.59 28.60
N PHE A 128 -17.00 0.29 28.48
CA PHE A 128 -17.36 -0.48 27.28
C PHE A 128 -18.88 -0.61 27.13
N LEU A 129 -19.58 -0.81 28.26
CA LEU A 129 -21.04 -0.80 28.29
C LEU A 129 -21.62 0.57 27.87
N ASN A 130 -21.01 1.67 28.34
CA ASN A 130 -21.45 3.02 27.96
C ASN A 130 -21.30 3.26 26.45
N ASP A 131 -20.16 2.86 25.87
CA ASP A 131 -19.92 2.98 24.43
C ASP A 131 -20.88 2.10 23.62
N ALA A 132 -21.14 0.86 24.08
CA ALA A 132 -22.11 -0.05 23.45
C ALA A 132 -23.51 0.58 23.38
N ARG A 133 -23.97 1.15 24.49
CA ARG A 133 -25.27 1.84 24.57
C ARG A 133 -25.36 3.11 23.74
N ALA A 134 -24.25 3.84 23.64
CA ALA A 134 -24.22 5.11 22.91
C ALA A 134 -24.16 4.92 21.39
N LEU A 135 -23.57 3.81 20.91
CA LEU A 135 -23.20 3.67 19.49
C LEU A 135 -23.87 2.50 18.77
N ALA A 136 -24.34 1.47 19.48
CA ALA A 136 -24.99 0.31 18.86
C ALA A 136 -26.49 0.52 18.65
N SER A 137 -27.21 -0.53 18.24
CA SER A 137 -28.66 -0.47 18.03
C SER A 137 -29.39 -0.07 19.32
N PRO A 138 -30.45 0.77 19.28
CA PRO A 138 -31.26 1.10 20.46
C PRO A 138 -31.82 -0.13 21.19
N ASN A 139 -32.05 -1.23 20.45
CA ASN A 139 -32.59 -2.49 20.98
C ASN A 139 -31.50 -3.53 21.30
N LEU A 140 -30.24 -3.09 21.46
CA LEU A 140 -29.06 -3.93 21.72
C LEU A 140 -29.33 -5.00 22.78
N SER A 141 -29.02 -6.25 22.44
CA SER A 141 -29.06 -7.36 23.40
C SER A 141 -27.70 -7.51 24.08
N LEU A 142 -27.67 -7.37 25.40
CA LEU A 142 -26.44 -7.38 26.21
C LEU A 142 -26.31 -8.69 27.00
N MET A 143 -25.09 -9.22 27.06
CA MET A 143 -24.74 -10.37 27.89
C MET A 143 -23.41 -10.15 28.59
N LEU A 144 -23.32 -10.54 29.87
CA LEU A 144 -22.08 -10.47 30.66
C LEU A 144 -21.45 -11.86 30.79
N VAL A 145 -20.15 -11.96 30.54
CA VAL A 145 -19.39 -13.22 30.52
C VAL A 145 -18.14 -13.10 31.38
N GLY A 146 -18.01 -13.95 32.40
CA GLY A 146 -16.76 -14.17 33.12
C GLY A 146 -15.96 -15.29 32.46
N ASN A 147 -14.81 -14.96 31.86
CA ASN A 147 -13.94 -15.92 31.20
C ASN A 147 -12.84 -16.44 32.15
N LYS A 148 -12.13 -17.48 31.72
CA LYS A 148 -11.09 -18.21 32.48
C LYS A 148 -11.64 -19.01 33.68
N LEU A 149 -12.81 -19.63 33.50
CA LEU A 149 -13.42 -20.51 34.49
C LEU A 149 -12.49 -21.67 34.91
N ASP A 150 -11.63 -22.13 34.01
CA ASP A 150 -10.62 -23.17 34.27
C ASP A 150 -9.60 -22.78 35.35
N LEU A 151 -9.44 -21.49 35.63
CA LEU A 151 -8.50 -20.99 36.63
C LEU A 151 -9.16 -20.80 38.02
N THR A 152 -10.46 -21.08 38.16
CA THR A 152 -11.17 -20.85 39.43
C THR A 152 -11.08 -22.00 40.43
N ASP A 153 -10.68 -23.20 39.99
CA ASP A 153 -10.59 -24.40 40.83
C ASP A 153 -9.11 -24.77 41.07
N THR A 154 -8.55 -24.40 42.22
CA THR A 154 -7.15 -24.64 42.59
C THR A 154 -6.90 -26.07 43.08
N LEU A 155 -6.35 -26.95 42.24
CA LEU A 155 -5.51 -28.09 42.66
C LEU A 155 -4.54 -28.51 41.52
N VAL A 156 -3.30 -27.97 41.50
CA VAL A 156 -2.18 -28.58 40.76
C VAL A 156 -0.92 -28.60 41.63
N ASP A 157 -0.41 -29.81 41.82
CA ASP A 157 0.68 -30.27 42.70
C ASP A 157 2.07 -29.87 42.17
N THR A 158 2.94 -29.31 43.03
CA THR A 158 4.21 -28.65 42.67
C THR A 158 5.46 -29.55 42.78
N SER A 159 5.36 -30.86 42.54
CA SER A 159 6.44 -31.80 42.92
C SER A 159 7.33 -32.36 41.80
N LEU A 160 7.49 -31.72 40.63
CA LEU A 160 8.46 -32.19 39.60
C LEU A 160 9.43 -31.09 39.14
N PRO A 161 10.76 -31.28 39.32
CA PRO A 161 11.76 -30.32 38.86
C PRO A 161 12.07 -30.46 37.36
N PRO A 162 12.47 -29.35 36.67
CA PRO A 162 12.81 -29.37 35.25
C PRO A 162 14.20 -30.01 34.99
N PRO A 163 14.40 -30.71 33.86
CA PRO A 163 15.68 -31.32 33.51
C PRO A 163 16.70 -30.28 32.99
N THR A 164 17.91 -30.32 33.55
CA THR A 164 19.07 -29.47 33.21
C THR A 164 19.83 -30.01 31.99
N PRO A 165 20.36 -29.17 31.07
CA PRO A 165 21.27 -29.60 30.02
C PRO A 165 22.71 -29.75 30.53
N THR A 166 23.33 -30.89 30.25
CA THR A 166 24.74 -31.21 30.55
C THR A 166 25.72 -30.60 29.56
N SER A 167 26.78 -29.97 30.07
CA SER A 167 27.98 -29.52 29.34
C SER A 167 29.02 -30.64 29.21
N VAL A 168 29.70 -30.73 28.06
CA VAL A 168 30.95 -31.49 27.89
C VAL A 168 32.08 -30.54 27.48
N THR A 169 33.12 -30.55 28.32
CA THR A 169 34.52 -30.07 28.26
C THR A 169 35.26 -30.37 26.94
N SER A 170 36.42 -29.83 26.54
CA SER A 170 37.41 -28.80 26.95
C SER A 170 38.55 -28.88 25.91
N ASN A 171 39.23 -27.77 25.56
CA ASN A 171 40.70 -27.65 25.64
C ASN A 171 41.29 -26.39 24.97
N SER A 172 42.23 -25.82 25.70
CA SER A 172 43.14 -24.71 25.42
C SER A 172 44.17 -24.96 24.33
N THR A 173 44.65 -23.92 23.63
CA THR A 173 46.09 -23.59 23.59
C THR A 173 46.35 -22.11 23.26
N LEU A 174 47.30 -21.53 23.99
CA LEU A 174 47.90 -20.21 23.86
C LEU A 174 48.88 -20.14 22.68
N THR A 175 49.08 -18.94 22.10
CA THR A 175 50.43 -18.36 21.88
C THR A 175 50.40 -16.83 21.64
N SER A 176 51.03 -16.15 22.60
CA SER A 176 51.66 -14.83 22.69
C SER A 176 52.03 -14.00 21.44
N GLY A 177 51.90 -12.66 21.61
CA GLY A 177 52.74 -11.60 21.03
C GLY A 177 52.17 -10.21 21.37
N MET A 178 52.48 -9.62 22.54
CA MET A 178 53.39 -8.46 22.74
C MET A 178 53.14 -7.26 21.79
N LEU A 179 53.12 -5.98 22.15
CA LEU A 179 53.40 -5.18 23.36
C LEU A 179 52.99 -3.73 22.98
N GLY A 180 52.63 -2.87 23.95
CA GLY A 180 52.54 -1.43 23.68
C GLY A 180 51.72 -0.65 24.71
N ALA A 181 52.37 -0.28 25.82
CA ALA A 181 51.80 0.34 27.00
C ALA A 181 51.77 1.88 26.96
N GLY A 182 50.95 2.45 27.86
CA GLY A 182 51.08 3.79 28.43
C GLY A 182 49.69 4.45 28.59
N GLY A 183 49.14 4.77 29.76
CA GLY A 183 49.64 4.80 31.13
C GLY A 183 49.20 6.13 31.79
N SER A 184 48.79 6.06 33.07
CA SER A 184 48.43 7.14 34.04
C SER A 184 46.94 7.49 34.15
N SER A 185 46.11 6.91 35.05
CA SER A 185 46.07 6.90 36.54
C SER A 185 45.67 8.21 37.21
N TYR A 186 44.50 8.24 37.89
CA TYR A 186 44.30 8.82 39.22
C TYR A 186 43.15 8.11 40.00
N THR A 187 43.52 7.71 41.22
CA THR A 187 42.83 7.32 42.49
C THR A 187 41.59 8.17 42.88
N SER A 188 40.65 7.80 43.77
CA SER A 188 40.40 6.66 44.67
C SER A 188 39.01 6.80 45.36
N THR A 189 38.60 5.71 46.04
CA THR A 189 37.78 5.62 47.28
C THR A 189 36.26 5.78 47.23
N ALA A 190 35.62 4.63 47.46
CA ALA A 190 34.24 4.41 47.86
C ALA A 190 33.97 4.80 49.32
N THR A 191 32.75 5.27 49.60
CA THR A 191 32.08 5.10 50.89
C THR A 191 30.70 4.51 50.66
N THR A 192 30.40 3.47 51.43
CA THR A 192 29.15 2.73 51.48
C THR A 192 28.10 3.48 52.30
N ARG A 193 26.87 3.58 51.80
CA ARG A 193 25.66 3.52 52.63
C ARG A 193 24.50 2.97 51.82
N ASP A 194 23.80 2.07 52.48
CA ASP A 194 22.91 1.05 51.97
C ASP A 194 21.44 1.44 52.21
N ARG A 195 20.55 0.78 51.46
CA ARG A 195 19.08 0.68 51.59
C ARG A 195 18.17 1.68 50.84
N GLY A 196 17.60 1.17 49.73
CA GLY A 196 16.16 0.86 49.71
C GLY A 196 15.34 1.47 48.58
N ALA A 197 15.25 0.79 47.43
CA ALA A 197 14.02 0.48 46.68
C ALA A 197 14.37 -0.05 45.28
N SER A 198 14.36 -1.38 45.12
CA SER A 198 14.36 -2.03 43.80
C SER A 198 12.96 -1.90 43.19
N ILE A 199 12.86 -1.28 42.01
CA ILE A 199 11.74 -1.49 41.10
C ILE A 199 12.29 -2.33 39.94
N SER A 200 11.75 -3.54 39.84
CA SER A 200 12.16 -4.59 38.92
C SER A 200 11.76 -4.31 37.47
N ALA A 201 12.59 -4.80 36.56
CA ALA A 201 12.41 -4.88 35.12
C ALA A 201 11.17 -5.68 34.67
N GLY A 202 10.63 -5.26 33.52
CA GLY A 202 9.94 -6.05 32.49
C GLY A 202 8.98 -7.16 32.91
N SER A 203 7.68 -6.93 32.77
CA SER A 203 6.68 -8.01 32.75
C SER A 203 6.09 -8.21 31.36
N GLN A 204 6.50 -9.29 30.69
CA GLN A 204 5.64 -10.00 29.74
C GLN A 204 4.33 -10.38 30.44
N GLN A 205 3.17 -9.95 29.92
CA GLN A 205 1.89 -10.37 30.49
C GLN A 205 1.61 -11.84 30.14
N ARG A 206 1.99 -12.76 31.04
CA ARG A 206 1.42 -14.11 31.11
C ARG A 206 0.02 -14.03 31.75
N ALA A 207 -0.79 -15.08 31.60
CA ALA A 207 -2.13 -15.17 32.21
C ALA A 207 -2.12 -14.73 33.69
N THR A 208 -2.99 -13.78 34.05
CA THR A 208 -3.21 -13.33 35.43
C THR A 208 -3.78 -14.47 36.25
N VAL A 209 -2.99 -15.02 37.18
CA VAL A 209 -3.47 -16.02 38.15
C VAL A 209 -3.54 -15.32 39.50
N ALA A 210 -4.75 -15.15 40.03
CA ALA A 210 -4.96 -14.68 41.39
C ALA A 210 -4.62 -15.80 42.38
N PRO A 211 -4.07 -15.49 43.58
CA PRO A 211 -3.63 -16.50 44.55
C PRO A 211 -4.71 -17.52 44.95
N GLU A 212 -5.98 -17.14 44.89
CA GLU A 212 -7.12 -17.98 45.30
C GLU A 212 -8.01 -18.44 44.12
N GLY A 213 -7.58 -18.25 42.86
CA GLY A 213 -8.28 -18.72 41.66
C GLY A 213 -9.54 -17.95 41.24
N ARG A 214 -10.29 -17.29 42.15
CA ARG A 214 -11.45 -16.45 41.80
C ARG A 214 -11.46 -15.13 42.57
N GLU A 215 -11.44 -14.00 41.86
CA GLU A 215 -11.55 -12.66 42.45
C GLU A 215 -12.97 -12.07 42.35
N VAL A 216 -13.74 -12.44 41.32
CA VAL A 216 -15.10 -11.91 41.09
C VAL A 216 -16.13 -13.00 41.36
N THR A 217 -17.00 -12.78 42.34
CA THR A 217 -18.03 -13.76 42.71
C THR A 217 -19.26 -13.69 41.79
N ARG A 218 -19.98 -14.81 41.61
CA ARG A 218 -21.26 -14.82 40.88
C ARG A 218 -22.29 -13.83 41.44
N ALA A 219 -22.31 -13.65 42.76
CA ALA A 219 -23.21 -12.71 43.41
C ALA A 219 -22.86 -11.24 43.07
N GLU A 220 -21.57 -10.93 42.96
CA GLU A 220 -21.10 -9.61 42.56
C GLU A 220 -21.41 -9.30 41.09
N SER A 221 -21.05 -10.20 40.17
CA SER A 221 -21.32 -10.02 38.75
C SER A 221 -22.82 -9.96 38.45
N SER A 222 -23.64 -10.74 39.15
CA SER A 222 -25.10 -10.69 39.04
C SER A 222 -25.70 -9.37 39.55
N ARG A 223 -25.22 -8.85 40.69
CA ARG A 223 -25.69 -7.56 41.23
C ARG A 223 -25.32 -6.40 40.30
N TRP A 224 -24.09 -6.40 39.77
CA TRP A 224 -23.66 -5.40 38.80
C TRP A 224 -24.49 -5.49 37.52
N ALA A 225 -24.66 -6.69 36.94
CA ALA A 225 -25.48 -6.89 35.74
C ALA A 225 -26.92 -6.40 35.92
N SER A 226 -27.54 -6.71 37.07
CA SER A 226 -28.89 -6.24 37.39
C SER A 226 -28.96 -4.71 37.46
N THR A 227 -27.98 -4.06 38.09
CA THR A 227 -27.92 -2.59 38.18
C THR A 227 -27.66 -1.97 36.80
N ALA A 228 -26.87 -2.66 35.98
CA ALA A 228 -26.52 -2.28 34.63
C ALA A 228 -27.61 -2.65 33.61
N GLY A 229 -28.75 -3.25 33.97
CA GLY A 229 -29.82 -3.64 33.03
C GLY A 229 -29.42 -4.75 32.06
N ILE A 230 -28.53 -5.66 32.46
CA ILE A 230 -28.10 -6.83 31.69
C ILE A 230 -28.80 -8.07 32.27
N SER A 231 -29.61 -8.75 31.46
CA SER A 231 -30.48 -9.84 31.92
C SER A 231 -29.79 -11.21 32.01
N VAL A 232 -28.61 -11.36 31.41
CA VAL A 232 -27.90 -12.65 31.37
C VAL A 232 -26.44 -12.47 31.80
N VAL A 233 -26.05 -13.28 32.79
CA VAL A 233 -24.68 -13.47 33.25
C VAL A 233 -24.32 -14.94 33.09
N THR A 234 -23.18 -15.24 32.47
CA THR A 234 -22.63 -16.59 32.40
C THR A 234 -21.12 -16.59 32.63
N GLU A 235 -20.55 -17.77 32.79
CA GLU A 235 -19.12 -18.00 32.93
C GLU A 235 -18.66 -19.03 31.89
N ALA A 236 -17.44 -18.88 31.38
CA ALA A 236 -16.88 -19.77 30.38
C ALA A 236 -15.36 -19.93 30.54
N SER A 237 -14.82 -20.97 29.93
CA SER A 237 -13.38 -21.11 29.72
C SER A 237 -13.11 -21.29 28.24
N ALA A 238 -12.49 -20.28 27.63
CA ALA A 238 -11.98 -20.40 26.27
C ALA A 238 -10.88 -21.50 26.17
N PHE A 239 -10.17 -21.78 27.27
CA PHE A 239 -9.10 -22.78 27.33
C PHE A 239 -9.63 -24.20 27.14
N ASN A 240 -10.60 -24.64 27.94
CA ASN A 240 -11.16 -26.00 27.85
C ASN A 240 -12.44 -26.08 26.97
N GLY A 241 -13.00 -24.94 26.56
CA GLY A 241 -14.20 -24.84 25.72
C GLY A 241 -15.53 -24.82 26.50
N GLU A 242 -15.49 -24.94 27.83
CA GLU A 242 -16.67 -24.95 28.68
C GLU A 242 -17.44 -23.63 28.59
N GLY A 243 -18.76 -23.70 28.36
CA GLY A 243 -19.65 -22.54 28.29
C GLY A 243 -19.53 -21.68 27.03
N VAL A 244 -18.60 -21.96 26.11
CA VAL A 244 -18.32 -21.11 24.94
C VAL A 244 -19.48 -21.07 23.96
N ASP A 245 -20.00 -22.23 23.51
CA ASP A 245 -21.13 -22.28 22.59
C ASP A 245 -22.42 -21.70 23.22
N GLU A 246 -22.61 -21.88 24.54
CA GLU A 246 -23.78 -21.36 25.26
C GLU A 246 -23.86 -19.83 25.15
N ILE A 247 -22.74 -19.11 25.23
CA ILE A 247 -22.71 -17.65 25.15
C ILE A 247 -23.36 -17.15 23.85
N PHE A 248 -22.89 -17.67 22.71
CA PHE A 248 -23.31 -17.19 21.39
C PHE A 248 -24.71 -17.71 21.03
N GLU A 249 -25.04 -18.95 21.38
CA GLU A 249 -26.38 -19.49 21.15
C GLU A 249 -27.45 -18.75 21.96
N ARG A 250 -27.16 -18.43 23.23
CA ARG A 250 -28.10 -17.77 24.12
C ARG A 250 -28.35 -16.33 23.69
N LEU A 251 -27.31 -15.60 23.29
CA LEU A 251 -27.46 -14.26 22.73
C LEU A 251 -28.28 -14.28 21.43
N ALA A 252 -28.04 -15.25 20.55
CA ALA A 252 -28.81 -15.39 19.32
C ALA A 252 -30.29 -15.77 19.57
N ARG A 253 -30.58 -16.58 20.61
CA ARG A 253 -31.97 -16.84 21.05
C ARG A 253 -32.68 -15.57 21.51
N ILE A 254 -31.98 -14.71 22.27
CA ILE A 254 -32.54 -13.43 22.74
C ILE A 254 -32.87 -12.53 21.54
N ILE A 255 -31.93 -12.39 20.61
CA ILE A 255 -32.13 -11.61 19.37
C ILE A 255 -33.32 -12.17 18.58
N LEU A 256 -33.39 -13.49 18.38
CA LEU A 256 -34.51 -14.11 17.65
C LEU A 256 -35.84 -13.87 18.36
N THR A 257 -35.89 -13.98 19.69
CA THR A 257 -37.11 -13.73 20.47
C THR A 257 -37.56 -12.28 20.32
N LYS A 258 -36.64 -11.32 20.34
CA LYS A 258 -36.96 -9.90 20.11
C LYS A 258 -37.48 -9.63 18.70
N ILE A 259 -36.96 -10.32 17.68
CA ILE A 259 -37.49 -10.26 16.32
C ILE A 259 -38.92 -10.83 16.28
N GLU A 260 -39.15 -11.99 16.88
CA GLU A 260 -40.48 -12.63 16.93
C GLU A 260 -41.53 -11.82 17.70
N LEU A 261 -41.10 -11.06 18.73
CA LEU A 261 -41.95 -10.15 19.49
C LEU A 261 -42.15 -8.77 18.82
N GLY A 262 -41.46 -8.51 17.70
CA GLY A 262 -41.50 -7.21 17.01
C GLY A 262 -40.76 -6.08 17.72
N GLU A 263 -39.91 -6.39 18.71
CA GLU A 263 -39.04 -5.41 19.38
C GLU A 263 -37.85 -5.01 18.50
N ILE A 264 -37.40 -5.91 17.62
CA ILE A 264 -36.37 -5.64 16.61
C ILE A 264 -36.99 -5.84 15.24
N ASP A 265 -37.03 -4.78 14.43
CA ASP A 265 -37.47 -4.82 13.04
C ASP A 265 -36.25 -5.06 12.11
N PRO A 266 -36.15 -6.21 11.42
CA PRO A 266 -35.08 -6.47 10.48
C PRO A 266 -35.04 -5.54 9.26
N ASP A 267 -36.14 -4.83 8.95
CA ASP A 267 -36.18 -3.84 7.87
C ASP A 267 -35.63 -2.46 8.30
N ASP A 268 -35.44 -2.21 9.61
CA ASP A 268 -34.74 -1.03 10.10
C ASP A 268 -33.22 -1.18 9.89
N PRO A 269 -32.57 -0.32 9.08
CA PRO A 269 -31.13 -0.37 8.84
C PRO A 269 -30.29 -0.17 10.12
N ALA A 270 -30.85 0.41 11.19
CA ALA A 270 -30.20 0.60 12.47
C ALA A 270 -30.37 -0.58 13.46
N SER A 271 -31.15 -1.61 13.09
CA SER A 271 -31.43 -2.78 13.94
C SER A 271 -30.21 -3.69 14.14
N GLY A 272 -29.28 -3.69 13.19
CA GLY A 272 -28.14 -4.62 13.16
C GLY A 272 -28.50 -6.05 12.77
N ILE A 273 -29.73 -6.26 12.30
CA ILE A 273 -30.26 -7.51 11.77
C ILE A 273 -30.63 -7.31 10.30
N GLN A 274 -30.40 -8.31 9.46
CA GLN A 274 -30.86 -8.31 8.06
C GLN A 274 -31.50 -9.65 7.71
N TYR A 275 -32.47 -9.65 6.79
CA TYR A 275 -32.98 -10.90 6.21
C TYR A 275 -31.89 -11.58 5.37
N GLY A 276 -31.79 -12.90 5.48
CA GLY A 276 -30.90 -13.72 4.66
C GLY A 276 -31.56 -14.23 3.37
N ASP A 277 -30.79 -15.00 2.60
CA ASP A 277 -31.11 -15.46 1.23
C ASP A 277 -32.34 -16.40 1.12
N SER A 278 -33.05 -16.67 2.22
CA SER A 278 -34.15 -17.62 2.28
C SER A 278 -35.53 -17.04 1.90
N GLY A 279 -35.62 -15.76 1.51
CA GLY A 279 -36.90 -15.05 1.25
C GLY A 279 -37.64 -15.41 -0.06
N GLY A 280 -37.18 -16.41 -0.81
CA GLY A 280 -37.58 -16.58 -2.22
C GLY A 280 -38.41 -17.81 -2.58
N TRP A 281 -39.03 -18.57 -1.67
CA TRP A 281 -39.87 -19.71 -2.08
C TRP A 281 -41.14 -19.87 -1.20
N ASN A 282 -42.29 -19.57 -1.82
CA ASN A 282 -43.69 -19.75 -1.39
C ASN A 282 -44.30 -18.78 -0.36
N THR A 283 -45.02 -17.77 -0.86
CA THR A 283 -46.50 -17.70 -0.76
C THR A 283 -47.03 -16.55 -1.61
N ALA A 284 -47.82 -16.88 -2.63
CA ALA A 284 -48.73 -15.94 -3.25
C ALA A 284 -49.99 -15.83 -2.37
N SER A 285 -50.30 -14.64 -1.84
CA SER A 285 -51.67 -14.13 -1.70
C SER A 285 -51.69 -12.66 -1.27
N ASP A 286 -52.14 -11.81 -2.19
CA ASP A 286 -53.10 -10.71 -2.05
C ASP A 286 -53.25 -9.88 -0.76
N GLY A 287 -53.25 -8.55 -0.98
CA GLY A 287 -53.95 -7.53 -0.20
C GLY A 287 -53.01 -6.45 0.36
N GLY A 288 -53.10 -5.15 0.09
CA GLY A 288 -54.07 -4.36 -0.66
C GLY A 288 -54.07 -2.92 -0.11
N SER A 289 -53.94 -1.94 -1.01
CA SER A 289 -54.39 -0.53 -0.92
C SER A 289 -53.65 0.48 -0.01
N ILE A 290 -53.09 1.55 -0.62
CA ILE A 290 -53.61 2.94 -0.56
C ILE A 290 -53.34 3.65 -1.92
N LYS A 291 -54.35 4.38 -2.40
CA LYS A 291 -54.51 5.19 -3.65
C LYS A 291 -53.48 6.33 -3.78
N SER A 292 -53.07 6.77 -4.98
CA SER A 292 -53.75 7.67 -5.95
C SER A 292 -52.92 7.71 -7.26
N SER A 293 -53.36 8.01 -8.49
CA SER A 293 -54.59 8.51 -9.15
C SER A 293 -54.39 8.48 -10.68
N MET A 294 -55.46 8.17 -11.45
CA MET A 294 -55.73 8.51 -12.87
C MET A 294 -54.76 7.95 -13.95
N THR A 295 -55.16 7.37 -15.09
CA THR A 295 -56.37 7.41 -15.93
C THR A 295 -56.33 6.26 -16.95
N GLY A 296 -57.51 5.75 -17.36
CA GLY A 296 -57.78 5.39 -18.76
C GLY A 296 -57.70 3.92 -19.21
N ALA A 297 -58.87 3.26 -19.20
CA ALA A 297 -59.44 2.49 -20.33
C ALA A 297 -58.78 1.16 -20.73
N THR A 298 -59.44 0.04 -21.04
CA THR A 298 -60.84 -0.41 -21.16
C THR A 298 -60.74 -1.94 -21.38
N VAL A 299 -61.63 -2.74 -20.76
CA VAL A 299 -62.47 -3.82 -21.37
C VAL A 299 -61.73 -4.98 -22.09
N GLU A 300 -61.94 -6.29 -21.89
CA GLU A 300 -63.01 -7.14 -21.32
C GLU A 300 -62.47 -8.58 -21.15
N ASP A 301 -62.99 -9.29 -20.14
CA ASP A 301 -63.53 -10.66 -20.13
C ASP A 301 -62.91 -11.80 -20.99
N GLY A 302 -62.76 -13.03 -20.50
CA GLY A 302 -63.28 -13.65 -19.29
C GLY A 302 -63.04 -15.16 -19.27
N HIS A 303 -63.14 -15.72 -18.06
CA HIS A 303 -63.70 -17.02 -17.66
C HIS A 303 -63.47 -18.28 -18.53
N SER A 304 -63.17 -19.47 -18.03
CA SER A 304 -63.34 -20.16 -16.73
C SER A 304 -62.65 -21.54 -16.90
N GLY A 305 -62.15 -22.23 -15.88
CA GLY A 305 -62.99 -23.05 -15.00
C GLY A 305 -62.33 -24.42 -14.71
N LEU A 306 -61.71 -24.50 -13.54
CA LEU A 306 -61.61 -25.62 -12.60
C LEU A 306 -62.22 -26.99 -13.00
N ARG A 307 -61.49 -28.09 -12.75
CA ARG A 307 -61.71 -28.96 -11.56
C ARG A 307 -60.79 -30.20 -11.48
N ARG A 308 -60.21 -30.36 -10.29
CA ARG A 308 -59.57 -31.53 -9.69
C ARG A 308 -60.35 -32.85 -9.83
N ARG A 309 -59.64 -33.98 -9.90
CA ARG A 309 -59.75 -35.03 -8.87
C ARG A 309 -58.57 -36.00 -8.86
N ARG A 310 -58.16 -36.35 -7.64
CA ARG A 310 -57.05 -37.23 -7.24
C ARG A 310 -57.63 -38.59 -6.83
N LYS A 311 -56.98 -39.71 -7.17
CA LYS A 311 -57.08 -40.97 -6.41
C LYS A 311 -55.84 -41.85 -6.61
N LYS A 312 -55.32 -42.36 -5.50
CA LYS A 312 -54.21 -43.30 -5.32
C LYS A 312 -54.75 -44.73 -5.16
N ASN A 313 -54.02 -45.74 -5.66
CA ASN A 313 -53.51 -46.94 -4.96
C ASN A 313 -52.88 -47.91 -5.98
N ARG A 314 -51.60 -48.32 -5.82
CA ARG A 314 -51.09 -49.62 -5.29
C ARG A 314 -51.67 -50.84 -6.04
N THR A 315 -50.94 -51.84 -6.57
CA THR A 315 -49.62 -52.45 -6.29
C THR A 315 -49.41 -53.59 -7.31
N GLN A 316 -48.18 -53.88 -7.77
CA GLN A 316 -47.51 -55.21 -7.67
C GLN A 316 -46.23 -55.31 -8.52
N ASN A 317 -45.23 -55.99 -7.93
CA ASN A 317 -43.91 -56.37 -8.43
C ASN A 317 -43.94 -57.50 -9.46
N TRP A 318 -43.13 -57.38 -10.52
CA TRP A 318 -42.29 -58.37 -11.22
C TRP A 318 -41.16 -57.49 -11.85
N GLY A 319 -39.85 -57.72 -11.84
CA GLY A 319 -39.01 -58.91 -11.81
C GLY A 319 -37.85 -58.64 -12.78
N LEU A 320 -36.67 -58.33 -12.22
CA LEU A 320 -35.28 -58.45 -12.74
C LEU A 320 -34.93 -58.29 -14.25
N ARG A 321 -33.94 -57.41 -14.45
CA ARG A 321 -32.81 -57.44 -15.43
C ARG A 321 -33.15 -57.21 -16.90
N GLU A 322 -32.85 -55.99 -17.36
CA GLU A 322 -32.24 -55.65 -18.68
C GLU A 322 -32.34 -54.14 -18.95
N TRP A 323 -31.69 -53.26 -18.16
CA TRP A 323 -31.62 -51.81 -18.49
C TRP A 323 -30.39 -51.14 -17.85
N GLU A 324 -29.19 -51.68 -18.07
CA GLU A 324 -27.94 -51.09 -17.54
C GLU A 324 -26.98 -50.61 -18.65
N GLU A 325 -27.48 -50.27 -19.84
CA GLU A 325 -26.65 -49.76 -20.95
C GLU A 325 -27.22 -48.54 -21.71
N LEU A 326 -28.27 -47.88 -21.21
CA LEU A 326 -28.84 -46.69 -21.88
C LEU A 326 -29.12 -45.55 -20.89
N GLN A 327 -28.05 -44.97 -20.34
CA GLN A 327 -28.04 -43.60 -19.81
C GLN A 327 -26.58 -43.09 -19.73
N ARG A 328 -25.95 -42.86 -20.89
CA ARG A 328 -24.94 -41.81 -20.98
C ARG A 328 -25.71 -40.51 -21.19
N ASP A 329 -25.89 -39.74 -20.13
CA ASP A 329 -26.23 -38.32 -20.28
C ASP A 329 -25.23 -37.67 -21.23
N PRO A 330 -25.64 -36.75 -22.12
CA PRO A 330 -24.69 -35.94 -22.87
C PRO A 330 -23.82 -35.20 -21.84
N PHE A 331 -22.52 -35.44 -21.90
CA PHE A 331 -21.52 -34.86 -21.00
C PHE A 331 -21.65 -33.33 -21.02
N VAL A 332 -22.19 -32.74 -19.97
CA VAL A 332 -22.16 -31.29 -19.76
C VAL A 332 -20.74 -30.93 -19.35
N MET A 333 -20.06 -30.06 -20.10
CA MET A 333 -18.72 -29.60 -19.73
C MET A 333 -18.72 -29.01 -18.31
N ALA A 334 -17.78 -29.43 -17.48
CA ALA A 334 -17.68 -28.96 -16.10
C ALA A 334 -17.11 -27.52 -16.04
N PRO A 335 -17.57 -26.67 -15.10
CA PRO A 335 -17.03 -25.33 -14.90
C PRO A 335 -15.56 -25.37 -14.46
N ARG A 336 -14.79 -24.33 -14.79
CA ARG A 336 -13.44 -24.16 -14.26
C ARG A 336 -13.48 -24.06 -12.74
N THR A 337 -12.65 -24.85 -12.08
CA THR A 337 -12.44 -24.79 -10.64
C THR A 337 -11.05 -24.25 -10.34
N VAL A 338 -10.93 -23.28 -9.44
CA VAL A 338 -9.65 -22.73 -8.98
C VAL A 338 -9.55 -22.96 -7.48
N THR A 339 -8.60 -23.79 -7.07
CA THR A 339 -8.37 -24.15 -5.67
C THR A 339 -7.04 -23.56 -5.20
N PRO A 340 -7.03 -22.60 -4.26
CA PRO A 340 -5.78 -22.10 -3.68
C PRO A 340 -4.99 -23.22 -3.01
N VAL A 341 -3.68 -23.26 -3.27
CA VAL A 341 -2.71 -24.14 -2.62
C VAL A 341 -1.93 -23.30 -1.62
N ASP A 342 -2.59 -22.87 -0.54
CA ASP A 342 -2.12 -21.84 0.40
C ASP A 342 -2.03 -22.33 1.86
N LYS A 343 -2.38 -23.59 2.13
CA LYS A 343 -2.39 -24.18 3.47
C LYS A 343 -1.22 -25.13 3.70
N ASN A 344 -0.90 -25.39 4.97
CA ASN A 344 0.04 -26.42 5.43
C ASN A 344 1.45 -26.34 4.84
N TRP A 345 1.84 -25.18 4.33
CA TRP A 345 3.19 -24.95 3.84
C TRP A 345 4.19 -25.03 4.98
N GLN A 346 5.30 -25.69 4.68
CA GLN A 346 6.45 -25.81 5.55
C GLN A 346 7.71 -25.47 4.78
N PHE A 347 8.74 -25.01 5.46
CA PHE A 347 10.03 -24.68 4.88
C PHE A 347 11.17 -25.27 5.72
N LYS A 348 12.34 -25.44 5.09
CA LYS A 348 13.61 -25.75 5.77
C LYS A 348 14.80 -25.29 4.94
N GLN A 349 15.94 -25.20 5.60
CA GLN A 349 17.26 -25.09 4.96
C GLN A 349 17.69 -26.46 4.40
N GLU A 350 18.23 -26.53 3.19
CA GLU A 350 18.56 -27.84 2.57
C GLU A 350 19.76 -28.55 3.20
N LYS A 351 20.83 -27.81 3.53
CA LYS A 351 22.17 -28.34 3.88
C LYS A 351 22.30 -28.93 5.29
N GLU A 352 21.30 -28.83 6.14
CA GLU A 352 21.33 -29.41 7.48
C GLU A 352 20.58 -30.75 7.49
N ASP A 353 21.32 -31.87 7.53
CA ASP A 353 20.76 -33.23 7.57
C ASP A 353 19.80 -33.45 8.76
N ASP A 354 19.95 -32.66 9.84
CA ASP A 354 19.10 -32.68 11.03
C ASP A 354 18.01 -31.57 11.07
N SER A 355 17.86 -30.75 10.01
CA SER A 355 16.89 -29.64 10.02
C SER A 355 15.45 -30.14 9.88
N SER A 356 14.63 -29.84 10.88
CA SER A 356 13.19 -30.11 10.84
C SER A 356 12.46 -29.06 10.00
N TYR A 357 11.48 -29.50 9.21
CA TYR A 357 10.53 -28.59 8.56
C TYR A 357 9.77 -27.77 9.60
N LEU A 358 9.68 -26.47 9.36
CA LEU A 358 8.92 -25.52 10.16
C LEU A 358 7.74 -25.00 9.34
N PRO A 359 6.57 -24.70 9.94
CA PRO A 359 5.46 -24.10 9.21
C PRO A 359 5.82 -22.70 8.70
N VAL A 360 5.32 -22.30 7.55
CA VAL A 360 5.46 -20.90 7.09
C VAL A 360 4.61 -19.96 7.95
N ALA A 361 4.99 -18.68 8.03
CA ALA A 361 4.31 -17.67 8.82
C ALA A 361 2.96 -17.26 8.19
N GLN A 362 2.93 -17.18 6.86
CA GLN A 362 1.80 -16.76 6.04
C GLN A 362 1.95 -17.34 4.63
N PHE A 363 0.98 -17.10 3.75
CA PHE A 363 1.10 -17.41 2.33
C PHE A 363 0.34 -16.34 1.50
N PRO A 364 0.93 -15.76 0.43
CA PRO A 364 2.30 -15.94 -0.06
C PRO A 364 3.37 -15.56 0.98
N THR A 365 4.61 -16.03 0.77
CA THR A 365 5.69 -15.87 1.77
C THR A 365 7.07 -15.73 1.13
N ASN A 366 8.05 -15.48 1.98
CA ASN A 366 9.47 -15.61 1.66
C ASN A 366 10.24 -16.04 2.90
N VAL A 367 11.46 -16.50 2.68
CA VAL A 367 12.27 -17.14 3.74
C VAL A 367 12.56 -16.23 4.93
N HIS A 368 12.73 -14.93 4.72
CA HIS A 368 12.99 -14.00 5.82
C HIS A 368 11.77 -13.87 6.73
N LEU A 369 10.57 -13.78 6.17
CA LEU A 369 9.33 -13.75 6.96
C LEU A 369 9.18 -15.01 7.81
N ASP A 370 9.48 -16.17 7.22
CA ASP A 370 9.33 -17.45 7.90
C ASP A 370 10.38 -17.62 9.01
N LEU A 371 11.64 -17.23 8.76
CA LEU A 371 12.70 -17.26 9.79
C LEU A 371 12.43 -16.26 10.93
N LEU A 372 11.91 -15.08 10.63
CA LEU A 372 11.52 -14.08 11.63
C LEU A 372 10.40 -14.60 12.52
N HIS A 373 9.39 -15.24 11.93
CA HIS A 373 8.27 -15.82 12.68
C HIS A 373 8.71 -16.89 13.69
N HIS A 374 9.75 -17.66 13.37
CA HIS A 374 10.33 -18.68 14.25
C HIS A 374 11.49 -18.18 15.12
N GLU A 375 11.75 -16.87 15.15
CA GLU A 375 12.84 -16.25 15.91
C GLU A 375 14.22 -16.86 15.59
N LYS A 376 14.40 -17.35 14.35
CA LYS A 376 15.66 -17.95 13.86
C LYS A 376 16.66 -16.90 13.40
N ILE A 377 16.18 -15.71 13.09
CA ILE A 377 16.99 -14.55 12.76
C ILE A 377 16.50 -13.33 13.54
N PRO A 378 17.38 -12.37 13.87
CA PRO A 378 16.94 -11.10 14.40
C PRO A 378 16.20 -10.29 13.31
N ASP A 379 15.36 -9.33 13.71
CA ASP A 379 14.74 -8.39 12.77
C ASP A 379 15.84 -7.60 12.03
N PRO A 380 15.97 -7.74 10.69
CA PRO A 380 17.00 -7.06 9.93
C PRO A 380 16.84 -5.54 9.92
N TYR A 381 15.67 -5.01 10.26
CA TYR A 381 15.40 -3.58 10.33
C TYR A 381 15.83 -2.94 11.66
N ILE A 382 16.33 -3.73 12.62
CA ILE A 382 16.80 -3.22 13.90
C ILE A 382 18.33 -3.15 13.92
N GLY A 383 18.86 -1.99 14.29
CA GLY A 383 20.27 -1.75 14.54
C GLY A 383 21.13 -1.99 13.31
N LYS A 384 21.93 -3.05 13.32
CA LYS A 384 22.74 -3.47 12.17
C LYS A 384 22.50 -4.93 11.83
N ASN A 385 21.31 -5.43 12.15
CA ASN A 385 20.97 -6.84 12.01
C ASN A 385 20.91 -7.29 10.55
N GLU A 386 20.76 -6.37 9.58
CA GLU A 386 21.01 -6.64 8.16
C GLU A 386 22.29 -7.47 7.95
N LEU A 387 23.40 -7.11 8.60
CA LEU A 387 24.68 -7.82 8.47
C LEU A 387 24.64 -9.27 9.00
N LYS A 388 23.73 -9.56 9.92
CA LYS A 388 23.61 -10.89 10.57
C LYS A 388 22.79 -11.88 9.75
N VAL A 389 22.09 -11.42 8.71
CA VAL A 389 21.15 -12.24 7.93
C VAL A 389 21.61 -12.52 6.49
N GLN A 390 22.79 -12.02 6.10
CA GLN A 390 23.31 -12.16 4.72
C GLN A 390 23.46 -13.62 4.26
N TRP A 391 23.78 -14.53 5.17
CA TRP A 391 23.95 -15.96 4.89
C TRP A 391 22.71 -16.62 4.26
N ILE A 392 21.52 -16.04 4.45
CA ILE A 392 20.26 -16.54 3.90
C ILE A 392 20.29 -16.52 2.37
N GLY A 393 20.86 -15.46 1.77
CA GLY A 393 20.96 -15.29 0.32
C GLY A 393 21.92 -16.26 -0.36
N GLU A 394 22.80 -16.92 0.41
CA GLU A 394 23.76 -17.94 -0.04
C GLU A 394 23.31 -19.37 0.28
N THR A 395 22.08 -19.52 0.76
CA THR A 395 21.53 -20.79 1.23
C THR A 395 20.44 -21.31 0.30
N VAL A 396 20.37 -22.63 0.14
CA VAL A 396 19.28 -23.31 -0.58
C VAL A 396 18.12 -23.59 0.38
N TRP A 397 16.91 -23.25 -0.05
CA TRP A 397 15.70 -23.35 0.76
C TRP A 397 14.68 -24.27 0.12
N VAL A 398 14.06 -25.12 0.94
CA VAL A 398 13.06 -26.08 0.47
C VAL A 398 11.73 -25.79 1.13
N TYR A 399 10.71 -25.57 0.32
CA TYR A 399 9.31 -25.47 0.74
C TYR A 399 8.59 -26.76 0.36
N LYS A 400 7.61 -27.15 1.17
CA LYS A 400 6.68 -28.23 0.83
C LYS A 400 5.30 -27.99 1.38
N THR A 401 4.30 -28.59 0.74
CA THR A 401 2.94 -28.68 1.25
C THR A 401 2.26 -29.95 0.74
N THR A 402 1.08 -30.25 1.27
CA THR A 402 0.19 -31.24 0.69
C THR A 402 -1.18 -30.63 0.35
N PHE A 403 -1.80 -31.16 -0.70
CA PHE A 403 -3.15 -30.82 -1.09
C PHE A 403 -3.89 -32.05 -1.61
N SER A 404 -5.20 -32.10 -1.37
CA SER A 404 -6.02 -33.23 -1.80
C SER A 404 -6.12 -33.31 -3.33
N SER A 405 -6.16 -34.54 -3.85
CA SER A 405 -6.36 -34.78 -5.29
C SER A 405 -7.72 -34.23 -5.72
N PRO A 406 -7.79 -33.37 -6.75
CA PRO A 406 -9.06 -32.89 -7.27
C PRO A 406 -9.77 -34.00 -8.05
N GLU A 407 -11.08 -33.88 -8.21
CA GLU A 407 -11.79 -34.65 -9.23
C GLU A 407 -11.40 -34.11 -10.61
N VAL A 408 -10.86 -34.98 -11.47
CA VAL A 408 -10.51 -34.64 -12.86
C VAL A 408 -11.25 -35.60 -13.77
N HIS A 409 -12.27 -35.08 -14.47
CA HIS A 409 -13.06 -35.86 -15.42
C HIS A 409 -12.32 -36.07 -16.75
N ASP A 410 -12.73 -37.09 -17.50
CA ASP A 410 -12.19 -37.38 -18.84
C ASP A 410 -12.38 -36.15 -19.75
N GLY A 411 -11.27 -35.61 -20.27
CA GLY A 411 -11.26 -34.41 -21.12
C GLY A 411 -10.83 -33.13 -20.41
N SER A 412 -10.87 -33.10 -19.07
CA SER A 412 -10.36 -31.97 -18.28
C SER A 412 -8.83 -32.05 -18.09
N LYS A 413 -8.22 -30.90 -17.81
CA LYS A 413 -6.83 -30.76 -17.39
C LYS A 413 -6.79 -30.22 -15.97
N ALA A 414 -5.77 -30.63 -15.23
CA ALA A 414 -5.39 -30.03 -13.96
C ALA A 414 -4.05 -29.30 -14.14
N VAL A 415 -4.02 -28.01 -13.80
CA VAL A 415 -2.88 -27.12 -13.97
C VAL A 415 -2.48 -26.54 -12.63
N LEU A 416 -1.20 -26.67 -12.24
CA LEU A 416 -0.65 -25.88 -11.14
C LEU A 416 -0.19 -24.52 -11.69
N ALA A 417 -0.77 -23.47 -11.14
CA ALA A 417 -0.54 -22.08 -11.49
C ALA A 417 0.28 -21.39 -10.41
N PHE A 418 1.52 -21.02 -10.73
CA PHE A 418 2.45 -20.29 -9.87
C PHE A 418 2.53 -18.83 -10.33
N ASP A 419 1.97 -17.89 -9.57
CA ASP A 419 1.92 -16.48 -9.98
C ASP A 419 3.27 -15.76 -9.86
N GLY A 420 4.22 -16.35 -9.12
CA GLY A 420 5.57 -15.83 -8.96
C GLY A 420 6.40 -16.69 -8.00
N LEU A 421 7.58 -17.09 -8.46
CA LEU A 421 8.56 -17.85 -7.68
C LEU A 421 9.87 -17.06 -7.67
N ASP A 422 10.38 -16.73 -6.49
CA ASP A 422 11.61 -15.94 -6.34
C ASP A 422 12.78 -16.85 -5.93
N THR A 423 13.75 -17.18 -6.79
CA THR A 423 13.75 -16.99 -8.25
C THR A 423 14.10 -18.30 -8.95
N PHE A 424 15.30 -18.83 -8.73
CA PHE A 424 15.72 -20.12 -9.26
C PHE A 424 15.02 -21.26 -8.52
N ALA A 425 13.90 -21.72 -9.07
CA ALA A 425 13.02 -22.67 -8.41
C ALA A 425 12.91 -23.98 -9.20
N THR A 426 13.12 -25.10 -8.50
CA THR A 426 12.80 -26.45 -8.99
C THR A 426 11.58 -26.97 -8.25
N VAL A 427 10.54 -27.37 -9.00
CA VAL A 427 9.28 -27.85 -8.44
C VAL A 427 9.11 -29.34 -8.69
N ASP A 428 8.89 -30.11 -7.63
CA ASP A 428 8.54 -31.51 -7.65
C ASP A 428 7.11 -31.73 -7.18
N LEU A 429 6.36 -32.57 -7.90
CA LEU A 429 5.05 -33.07 -7.50
C LEU A 429 5.11 -34.57 -7.34
N ASN A 430 4.78 -35.08 -6.15
CA ASN A 430 4.83 -36.51 -5.81
C ASN A 430 6.19 -37.16 -6.14
N GLY A 431 7.29 -36.43 -5.87
CA GLY A 431 8.66 -36.90 -6.12
C GLY A 431 9.11 -36.85 -7.58
N LYS A 432 8.34 -36.23 -8.48
CA LYS A 432 8.72 -36.02 -9.88
C LYS A 432 8.80 -34.53 -10.20
N LYS A 433 9.93 -34.11 -10.77
CA LYS A 433 10.14 -32.75 -11.28
C LYS A 433 9.11 -32.38 -12.35
N ILE A 434 8.43 -31.25 -12.17
CA ILE A 434 7.43 -30.71 -13.09
C ILE A 434 7.80 -29.35 -13.67
N LEU A 435 8.67 -28.58 -13.03
CA LEU A 435 9.07 -27.23 -13.46
C LEU A 435 10.47 -26.89 -12.96
N GLU A 436 11.24 -26.20 -13.81
CA GLU A 436 12.41 -25.40 -13.45
C GLU A 436 12.18 -24.00 -13.99
N THR A 437 12.34 -22.98 -13.16
CA THR A 437 12.21 -21.57 -13.56
C THR A 437 13.28 -20.70 -12.91
N GLU A 438 13.58 -19.57 -13.53
CA GLU A 438 14.71 -18.69 -13.21
C GLU A 438 14.35 -17.20 -13.26
N ASN A 439 13.07 -16.87 -13.34
CA ASN A 439 12.59 -15.49 -13.48
C ASN A 439 11.49 -15.19 -12.47
N MET A 440 11.75 -14.24 -11.57
CA MET A 440 10.84 -13.82 -10.51
C MET A 440 9.52 -13.27 -11.04
N PHE A 441 9.55 -12.69 -12.24
CA PHE A 441 8.49 -11.87 -12.82
C PHE A 441 7.60 -12.61 -13.82
N VAL A 442 7.84 -13.91 -14.04
CA VAL A 442 7.08 -14.73 -14.99
C VAL A 442 6.13 -15.67 -14.24
N PRO A 443 4.82 -15.59 -14.48
CA PRO A 443 3.87 -16.60 -13.99
C PRO A 443 4.04 -17.91 -14.75
N GLU A 444 4.06 -19.05 -14.05
CA GLU A 444 4.22 -20.39 -14.63
C GLU A 444 2.93 -21.21 -14.49
N ARG A 445 2.53 -21.90 -15.57
CA ARG A 445 1.32 -22.75 -15.62
C ARG A 445 1.70 -24.14 -16.12
N VAL A 446 1.55 -25.16 -15.28
CA VAL A 446 2.06 -26.51 -15.55
C VAL A 446 0.92 -27.53 -15.54
N ASP A 447 0.68 -28.22 -16.67
CA ASP A 447 -0.26 -29.34 -16.73
C ASP A 447 0.26 -30.53 -15.92
N VAL A 448 -0.42 -30.83 -14.81
CA VAL A 448 -0.07 -31.89 -13.86
C VAL A 448 -1.07 -33.05 -13.89
N THR A 449 -1.96 -33.10 -14.88
CA THR A 449 -3.04 -34.10 -14.98
C THR A 449 -2.52 -35.54 -14.82
N LYS A 450 -1.35 -35.84 -15.40
CA LYS A 450 -0.72 -37.18 -15.35
C LYS A 450 0.17 -37.41 -14.13
N ASN A 451 0.42 -36.37 -13.34
CA ASN A 451 1.32 -36.36 -12.19
C ASN A 451 0.58 -36.43 -10.85
N LEU A 452 -0.72 -36.07 -10.84
CA LEU A 452 -1.58 -36.18 -9.69
C LEU A 452 -1.86 -37.63 -9.32
N LYS A 453 -2.00 -37.89 -8.02
CA LYS A 453 -2.58 -39.13 -7.52
C LYS A 453 -4.07 -39.16 -7.88
N LYS A 454 -4.62 -40.36 -8.06
CA LYS A 454 -6.05 -40.55 -8.32
C LYS A 454 -6.91 -40.18 -7.12
N ASP A 455 -6.44 -40.52 -5.92
CA ASP A 455 -7.10 -40.26 -4.65
C ASP A 455 -6.05 -39.91 -3.58
N GLY A 456 -6.48 -39.17 -2.54
CA GLY A 456 -5.64 -38.81 -1.40
C GLY A 456 -4.80 -37.54 -1.59
N GLU A 457 -3.77 -37.37 -0.77
CA GLU A 457 -2.92 -36.16 -0.73
C GLU A 457 -1.78 -36.19 -1.75
N ASN A 458 -1.63 -35.12 -2.52
CA ASN A 458 -0.47 -34.84 -3.35
C ASN A 458 0.54 -34.03 -2.55
N GLU A 459 1.83 -34.35 -2.70
CA GLU A 459 2.91 -33.56 -2.09
C GLU A 459 3.54 -32.66 -3.16
N LEU A 460 3.58 -31.37 -2.88
CA LEU A 460 4.30 -30.37 -3.68
C LEU A 460 5.55 -29.95 -2.91
N ARG A 461 6.70 -29.99 -3.57
CA ARG A 461 7.98 -29.51 -3.03
C ARG A 461 8.57 -28.50 -4.00
N ILE A 462 9.09 -27.40 -3.47
CA ILE A 462 9.79 -26.36 -4.23
C ILE A 462 11.16 -26.13 -3.58
N THR A 463 12.22 -26.28 -4.35
CA THR A 463 13.59 -25.98 -3.93
C THR A 463 14.05 -24.69 -4.61
N PHE A 464 14.49 -23.72 -3.81
CA PHE A 464 15.01 -22.44 -4.27
C PHE A 464 16.53 -22.39 -4.11
N ASP A 465 17.23 -22.28 -5.23
CA ASP A 465 18.69 -22.08 -5.24
C ASP A 465 19.04 -20.65 -4.81
N ALA A 466 20.24 -20.49 -4.25
CA ALA A 466 20.79 -19.20 -3.85
C ALA A 466 21.04 -18.29 -5.07
N ALA A 467 20.19 -17.28 -5.26
CA ALA A 467 20.25 -16.37 -6.41
C ALA A 467 21.60 -15.66 -6.53
N TYR A 468 22.22 -15.29 -5.41
CA TYR A 468 23.55 -14.68 -5.38
C TYR A 468 24.63 -15.58 -5.98
N LEU A 469 24.69 -16.83 -5.53
CA LEU A 469 25.67 -17.81 -6.02
C LEU A 469 25.43 -18.19 -7.48
N ARG A 470 24.15 -18.30 -7.89
CA ARG A 470 23.77 -18.52 -9.29
C ARG A 470 24.18 -17.34 -10.18
N GLY A 471 23.99 -16.10 -9.71
CA GLY A 471 24.39 -14.89 -10.42
C GLY A 471 25.90 -14.85 -10.68
N TRP A 472 26.72 -15.12 -9.67
CA TRP A 472 28.18 -15.19 -9.84
C TRP A 472 28.61 -16.31 -10.79
N LYS A 473 27.96 -17.46 -10.74
CA LYS A 473 28.22 -18.54 -11.70
C LYS A 473 27.93 -18.10 -13.14
N LEU A 474 26.85 -17.36 -13.38
CA LEU A 474 26.53 -16.82 -14.71
C LEU A 474 27.56 -15.77 -15.17
N VAL A 475 28.07 -14.95 -14.25
CA VAL A 475 29.17 -14.01 -14.53
C VAL A 475 30.42 -14.76 -14.98
N GLU A 476 30.79 -15.85 -14.28
CA GLU A 476 31.93 -16.69 -14.61
C GLU A 476 31.76 -17.45 -15.94
N GLU A 477 30.54 -17.86 -16.28
CA GLU A 477 30.21 -18.53 -17.55
C GLU A 477 30.28 -17.58 -18.76
N HIS A 478 30.15 -16.27 -18.52
CA HIS A 478 30.13 -15.23 -19.56
C HIS A 478 31.13 -14.10 -19.26
N PRO A 479 32.45 -14.37 -19.23
CA PRO A 479 33.48 -13.43 -18.77
C PRO A 479 33.74 -12.27 -19.76
N ASP A 480 33.29 -12.40 -21.02
CA ASP A 480 33.49 -11.38 -22.05
C ASP A 480 32.56 -10.17 -21.88
N HIS A 481 31.50 -10.30 -21.08
CA HIS A 481 30.57 -9.20 -20.78
C HIS A 481 31.12 -8.28 -19.69
N LYS A 482 30.87 -6.97 -19.81
CA LYS A 482 31.26 -5.97 -18.80
C LYS A 482 30.14 -5.76 -17.78
N TYR A 483 30.23 -6.44 -16.64
CA TYR A 483 29.26 -6.37 -15.52
C TYR A 483 29.42 -5.10 -14.67
N VAL A 484 29.17 -3.93 -15.26
CA VAL A 484 29.25 -2.65 -14.55
C VAL A 484 27.90 -2.26 -13.97
N VAL A 485 27.91 -1.80 -12.71
CA VAL A 485 26.73 -1.35 -11.95
C VAL A 485 27.09 -0.11 -11.14
N TRP A 486 26.11 0.76 -10.87
CA TRP A 486 26.28 1.83 -9.86
C TRP A 486 25.86 1.38 -8.45
N ASN A 487 24.90 0.46 -8.35
CA ASN A 487 24.34 -0.03 -7.09
C ASN A 487 24.30 -1.57 -7.05
N GLY A 488 24.44 -2.11 -5.84
CA GLY A 488 24.45 -3.55 -5.58
C GLY A 488 25.75 -4.22 -6.05
N ASP A 489 25.62 -5.46 -6.55
CA ASP A 489 26.74 -6.29 -6.98
C ASP A 489 26.55 -6.78 -8.43
N GLY A 490 27.64 -7.01 -9.17
CA GLY A 490 27.60 -7.41 -10.57
C GLY A 490 26.84 -8.72 -10.84
N SER A 491 26.74 -9.61 -9.85
CA SER A 491 25.96 -10.86 -9.93
C SER A 491 24.45 -10.65 -10.15
N ARG A 492 23.91 -9.43 -9.97
CA ARG A 492 22.49 -9.15 -10.18
C ARG A 492 22.08 -9.04 -11.66
N LEU A 493 23.00 -8.57 -12.51
CA LEU A 493 22.72 -8.27 -13.92
C LEU A 493 22.23 -9.47 -14.75
N PRO A 494 22.80 -10.69 -14.59
CA PRO A 494 22.33 -11.84 -15.34
C PRO A 494 21.10 -12.53 -14.72
N VAL A 495 20.55 -12.01 -13.61
CA VAL A 495 19.44 -12.64 -12.87
C VAL A 495 18.18 -11.79 -12.99
N ARG A 496 17.09 -12.40 -13.48
CA ARG A 496 15.76 -11.75 -13.54
C ARG A 496 15.03 -11.84 -12.20
N LYS A 497 15.46 -10.97 -11.28
CA LYS A 497 14.94 -10.80 -9.91
C LYS A 497 14.86 -9.30 -9.58
N ALA A 498 14.08 -8.91 -8.58
CA ALA A 498 14.07 -7.52 -8.10
C ALA A 498 15.48 -7.05 -7.72
N GLN A 499 15.97 -6.02 -8.38
CA GLN A 499 17.38 -5.62 -8.36
C GLN A 499 17.77 -5.03 -7.00
N TYR A 500 16.86 -4.30 -6.34
CA TYR A 500 17.08 -3.72 -5.02
C TYR A 500 17.36 -4.76 -3.91
N HIS A 501 17.08 -6.06 -4.13
CA HIS A 501 17.42 -7.11 -3.17
C HIS A 501 18.93 -7.24 -2.92
N TRP A 502 19.78 -6.80 -3.85
CA TRP A 502 21.24 -6.73 -3.67
C TRP A 502 21.70 -5.50 -2.88
N GLY A 503 20.77 -4.69 -2.36
CA GLY A 503 21.04 -3.40 -1.74
C GLY A 503 21.01 -2.27 -2.75
N TRP A 504 20.62 -1.10 -2.27
CA TRP A 504 20.55 0.13 -3.06
C TRP A 504 20.94 1.32 -2.17
N ASP A 505 21.17 2.49 -2.75
CA ASP A 505 21.55 3.71 -2.01
C ASP A 505 20.47 4.24 -1.05
N TRP A 506 19.29 3.61 -0.98
CA TRP A 506 18.23 3.84 0.01
C TRP A 506 17.76 2.55 0.72
N GLY A 507 18.26 1.37 0.35
CA GLY A 507 17.66 0.08 0.71
C GLY A 507 18.69 -0.96 1.18
N PRO A 508 18.32 -1.90 2.06
CA PRO A 508 19.25 -2.89 2.59
C PRO A 508 19.48 -4.02 1.58
N ALA A 509 20.62 -4.71 1.68
CA ALA A 509 20.86 -5.95 0.97
C ALA A 509 20.16 -7.12 1.68
N LEU A 510 18.97 -7.50 1.21
CA LEU A 510 18.16 -8.60 1.75
C LEU A 510 17.72 -9.53 0.63
N LEU A 511 18.61 -10.47 0.30
CA LEU A 511 18.41 -11.50 -0.72
C LEU A 511 17.46 -12.60 -0.25
N THR A 512 16.16 -12.32 -0.32
CA THR A 512 15.11 -13.30 0.01
C THR A 512 14.82 -14.27 -1.15
N CYS A 513 14.06 -15.32 -0.88
CA CYS A 513 13.52 -16.27 -1.87
C CYS A 513 12.22 -16.90 -1.34
N GLY A 514 11.41 -17.46 -2.23
CA GLY A 514 10.18 -18.17 -1.87
C GLY A 514 9.04 -18.00 -2.86
N PRO A 515 7.89 -18.64 -2.59
CA PRO A 515 6.65 -18.45 -3.34
C PRO A 515 6.03 -17.09 -2.97
N TRP A 516 6.53 -16.03 -3.61
CA TRP A 516 6.22 -14.65 -3.26
C TRP A 516 4.83 -14.19 -3.77
N ARG A 517 4.20 -14.99 -4.63
CA ARG A 517 2.83 -14.78 -5.13
C ARG A 517 1.98 -16.07 -5.02
N PRO A 518 0.65 -15.98 -5.20
CA PRO A 518 -0.26 -17.12 -5.02
C PRO A 518 0.09 -18.36 -5.87
N ILE A 519 -0.29 -19.52 -5.36
CA ILE A 519 -0.25 -20.79 -6.08
C ILE A 519 -1.66 -21.38 -6.08
N ASN A 520 -2.17 -21.73 -7.26
CA ASN A 520 -3.50 -22.30 -7.44
C ASN A 520 -3.45 -23.62 -8.21
N LEU A 521 -4.39 -24.52 -7.90
CA LEU A 521 -4.71 -25.69 -8.70
C LEU A 521 -5.97 -25.42 -9.51
N GLU A 522 -5.81 -25.34 -10.82
CA GLU A 522 -6.89 -25.05 -11.76
C GLU A 522 -7.32 -26.32 -12.47
N VAL A 523 -8.61 -26.63 -12.46
CA VAL A 523 -9.17 -27.77 -13.20
C VAL A 523 -10.21 -27.26 -14.18
N TYR A 524 -10.01 -27.55 -15.46
CA TYR A 524 -10.90 -27.11 -16.53
C TYR A 524 -10.81 -27.99 -17.79
N GLU A 525 -11.88 -28.06 -18.55
CA GLU A 525 -11.85 -28.52 -19.95
C GLU A 525 -11.64 -27.35 -20.91
N SER A 526 -12.27 -26.21 -20.62
CA SER A 526 -12.07 -24.94 -21.34
C SER A 526 -11.99 -23.76 -20.37
N HIS A 527 -11.18 -22.74 -20.69
CA HIS A 527 -11.08 -21.51 -19.90
C HIS A 527 -10.69 -20.31 -20.77
N ILE A 528 -10.90 -19.11 -20.24
CA ILE A 528 -10.43 -17.85 -20.85
C ILE A 528 -9.01 -17.58 -20.34
N ALA A 529 -8.03 -17.71 -21.23
CA ALA A 529 -6.62 -17.53 -20.92
C ALA A 529 -6.20 -16.05 -20.84
N ASP A 530 -6.90 -15.18 -21.56
CA ASP A 530 -6.62 -13.74 -21.61
C ASP A 530 -7.90 -12.96 -21.94
N LEU A 531 -8.07 -11.80 -21.33
CA LEU A 531 -9.15 -10.85 -21.63
C LEU A 531 -8.54 -9.45 -21.71
N TYR A 532 -8.66 -8.81 -22.87
CA TYR A 532 -8.15 -7.47 -23.08
C TYR A 532 -9.01 -6.65 -24.02
N THR A 533 -8.75 -5.35 -24.05
CA THR A 533 -9.48 -4.41 -24.89
C THR A 533 -8.53 -3.48 -25.63
N GLU A 534 -8.89 -3.18 -26.88
CA GLU A 534 -8.36 -2.06 -27.62
C GLU A 534 -9.45 -0.99 -27.67
N SER A 535 -9.19 0.15 -27.03
CA SER A 535 -10.14 1.26 -26.98
C SER A 535 -9.61 2.46 -27.75
N GLU A 536 -10.41 2.97 -28.69
CA GLU A 536 -10.14 4.22 -29.38
C GLU A 536 -11.24 5.24 -29.05
N VAL A 537 -10.84 6.35 -28.44
CA VAL A 537 -11.73 7.50 -28.18
C VAL A 537 -11.51 8.54 -29.28
N GLU A 538 -12.59 8.91 -29.97
CA GLU A 538 -12.52 9.90 -31.04
C GLU A 538 -12.00 11.26 -30.55
N LYS A 539 -11.40 12.05 -31.45
CA LYS A 539 -10.96 13.43 -31.14
C LYS A 539 -12.10 14.32 -30.62
N SER A 540 -13.34 14.05 -31.03
CA SER A 540 -14.55 14.73 -30.58
C SER A 540 -14.90 14.44 -29.11
N LEU A 541 -14.35 13.36 -28.54
CA LEU A 541 -14.69 12.79 -27.23
C LEU A 541 -16.14 12.30 -27.11
N LYS A 542 -16.87 12.20 -28.23
CA LYS A 542 -18.30 11.85 -28.26
C LYS A 542 -18.58 10.38 -28.55
N LYS A 543 -17.58 9.63 -28.99
CA LYS A 543 -17.69 8.22 -29.31
C LYS A 543 -16.42 7.50 -28.92
N ALA A 544 -16.57 6.28 -28.41
CA ALA A 544 -15.49 5.35 -28.17
C ALA A 544 -15.81 4.01 -28.80
N ASP A 545 -14.87 3.46 -29.56
CA ASP A 545 -14.94 2.10 -30.07
C ASP A 545 -14.08 1.22 -29.16
N VAL A 546 -14.69 0.18 -28.59
CA VAL A 546 -14.03 -0.75 -27.66
C VAL A 546 -14.07 -2.14 -28.27
N VAL A 547 -12.94 -2.57 -28.82
CA VAL A 547 -12.75 -3.94 -29.31
C VAL A 547 -12.35 -4.80 -28.13
N VAL A 548 -13.11 -5.85 -27.85
CA VAL A 548 -12.88 -6.76 -26.73
C VAL A 548 -12.46 -8.11 -27.27
N HIS A 549 -11.35 -8.62 -26.74
CA HIS A 549 -10.75 -9.89 -27.13
C HIS A 549 -10.72 -10.84 -25.94
N ALA A 550 -11.08 -12.10 -26.18
CA ALA A 550 -10.86 -13.19 -25.24
C ALA A 550 -10.10 -14.32 -25.94
N ALA A 551 -8.91 -14.65 -25.42
CA ALA A 551 -8.20 -15.85 -25.81
C ALA A 551 -8.75 -17.04 -25.01
N VAL A 552 -9.08 -18.13 -25.70
CA VAL A 552 -9.76 -19.29 -25.14
C VAL A 552 -8.90 -20.52 -25.36
N GLU A 553 -8.66 -21.27 -24.28
CA GLU A 553 -8.12 -22.62 -24.37
C GLU A 553 -9.21 -23.64 -24.09
N GLY A 554 -9.37 -24.63 -24.97
CA GLY A 554 -10.33 -25.72 -24.79
C GLY A 554 -11.23 -25.93 -26.00
N LYS A 555 -12.39 -26.55 -25.77
CA LYS A 555 -13.37 -26.92 -26.81
C LYS A 555 -14.55 -25.95 -26.90
N ALA A 556 -14.76 -25.12 -25.88
CA ALA A 556 -15.91 -24.23 -25.81
C ALA A 556 -15.97 -23.27 -27.02
N SER A 557 -17.18 -23.07 -27.55
CA SER A 557 -17.38 -22.50 -28.88
C SER A 557 -17.85 -21.04 -28.93
N ARG A 558 -18.25 -20.46 -27.79
CA ARG A 558 -18.79 -19.09 -27.73
C ARG A 558 -18.33 -18.33 -26.49
N VAL A 559 -18.15 -17.01 -26.62
CA VAL A 559 -17.92 -16.09 -25.50
C VAL A 559 -18.97 -14.99 -25.52
N ARG A 560 -19.65 -14.80 -24.40
CA ARG A 560 -20.54 -13.67 -24.17
C ARG A 560 -19.77 -12.55 -23.47
N PHE A 561 -19.67 -11.42 -24.15
CA PHE A 561 -19.08 -10.20 -23.63
C PHE A 561 -20.17 -9.28 -23.06
N GLU A 562 -19.86 -8.63 -21.95
CA GLU A 562 -20.71 -7.60 -21.34
C GLU A 562 -19.86 -6.41 -20.91
N VAL A 563 -20.37 -5.22 -21.20
CA VAL A 563 -19.82 -3.94 -20.74
C VAL A 563 -20.79 -3.36 -19.73
N SER A 564 -20.30 -2.96 -18.56
CA SER A 564 -21.09 -2.30 -17.53
C SER A 564 -20.35 -1.11 -16.91
N LEU A 565 -21.11 -0.15 -16.37
CA LEU A 565 -20.59 0.99 -15.62
C LEU A 565 -21.44 1.16 -14.36
N ASP A 566 -20.80 1.31 -13.20
CA ASP A 566 -21.48 1.44 -11.90
C ASP A 566 -22.51 0.30 -11.65
N GLY A 567 -22.16 -0.92 -12.06
CA GLY A 567 -23.02 -2.11 -11.95
C GLY A 567 -24.21 -2.14 -12.94
N LYS A 568 -24.36 -1.13 -13.80
CA LYS A 568 -25.41 -1.07 -14.83
C LYS A 568 -24.87 -1.57 -16.16
N LYS A 569 -25.54 -2.55 -16.75
CA LYS A 569 -25.24 -3.08 -18.08
C LYS A 569 -25.40 -1.99 -19.14
N VAL A 570 -24.34 -1.77 -19.92
CA VAL A 570 -24.28 -0.81 -21.04
C VAL A 570 -24.54 -1.55 -22.35
N ALA A 571 -23.83 -2.65 -22.60
CA ALA A 571 -23.97 -3.44 -23.81
C ALA A 571 -23.58 -4.91 -23.55
N SER A 572 -24.01 -5.81 -24.43
CA SER A 572 -23.56 -7.21 -24.41
C SER A 572 -23.71 -7.83 -25.78
N GLU A 573 -22.75 -8.66 -26.14
CA GLU A 573 -22.66 -9.36 -27.43
C GLU A 573 -22.13 -10.76 -27.21
N THR A 574 -22.47 -11.69 -28.10
CA THR A 574 -21.93 -13.06 -28.06
C THR A 574 -21.19 -13.34 -29.36
N ALA A 575 -19.91 -13.71 -29.25
CA ALA A 575 -19.07 -14.05 -30.38
C ALA A 575 -18.71 -15.53 -30.38
N HIS A 576 -18.51 -16.10 -31.56
CA HIS A 576 -17.96 -17.45 -31.71
C HIS A 576 -16.45 -17.43 -31.55
N VAL A 577 -15.91 -18.47 -30.90
CA VAL A 577 -14.47 -18.71 -30.83
C VAL A 577 -13.99 -19.18 -32.21
N LYS A 578 -13.02 -18.48 -32.79
CA LYS A 578 -12.34 -18.80 -34.05
C LYS A 578 -10.85 -18.82 -33.79
N ASP A 579 -10.17 -19.88 -34.18
CA ASP A 579 -8.71 -20.03 -34.01
C ASP A 579 -8.23 -19.76 -32.57
N LYS A 580 -9.03 -20.14 -31.57
CA LYS A 580 -8.82 -19.92 -30.12
C LYS A 580 -9.05 -18.49 -29.62
N ASP A 581 -9.60 -17.60 -30.43
CA ASP A 581 -9.93 -16.24 -30.02
C ASP A 581 -11.40 -15.92 -30.28
N ALA A 582 -12.00 -15.11 -29.40
CA ALA A 582 -13.29 -14.49 -29.60
C ALA A 582 -13.14 -12.97 -29.54
N THR A 583 -13.79 -12.27 -30.46
CA THR A 583 -13.69 -10.81 -30.55
C THR A 583 -15.05 -10.20 -30.83
N THR A 584 -15.32 -9.06 -30.20
CA THR A 584 -16.48 -8.21 -30.50
C THR A 584 -16.11 -6.74 -30.38
N THR A 585 -16.91 -5.85 -30.97
CA THR A 585 -16.71 -4.41 -30.89
C THR A 585 -17.96 -3.75 -30.31
N PHE A 586 -17.76 -2.95 -29.27
CA PHE A 586 -18.81 -2.10 -28.69
C PHE A 586 -18.60 -0.66 -29.12
N HIS A 587 -19.66 -0.04 -29.65
CA HIS A 587 -19.68 1.38 -30.01
C HIS A 587 -20.40 2.18 -28.92
N ILE A 588 -19.63 2.85 -28.06
CA ILE A 588 -20.17 3.61 -26.93
C ILE A 588 -20.34 5.06 -27.34
N GLN A 589 -21.59 5.54 -27.35
CA GLN A 589 -21.93 6.95 -27.57
C GLN A 589 -21.88 7.72 -26.25
N ASP A 590 -21.40 8.97 -26.28
CA ASP A 590 -21.19 9.84 -25.13
C ASP A 590 -20.53 9.07 -23.94
N PRO A 591 -19.32 8.49 -24.15
CA PRO A 591 -18.67 7.67 -23.13
C PRO A 591 -18.37 8.47 -21.87
N ALA A 592 -18.49 7.83 -20.70
CA ALA A 592 -17.98 8.38 -19.45
C ALA A 592 -16.46 8.25 -19.45
N LEU A 593 -15.75 9.35 -19.73
CA LEU A 593 -14.30 9.33 -19.87
C LEU A 593 -13.57 9.32 -18.53
N TRP A 594 -12.49 8.55 -18.46
CA TRP A 594 -11.55 8.53 -17.34
C TRP A 594 -10.59 9.70 -17.44
N TYR A 595 -10.40 10.42 -16.34
CA TYR A 595 -9.47 11.55 -16.24
C TYR A 595 -8.51 11.34 -15.05
N PRO A 596 -7.26 11.85 -15.14
CA PRO A 596 -6.42 11.99 -13.96
C PRO A 596 -7.09 12.88 -12.91
N VAL A 597 -6.71 12.72 -11.65
CA VAL A 597 -7.25 13.50 -10.54
C VAL A 597 -7.13 14.99 -10.84
N ARG A 598 -8.17 15.74 -10.45
CA ARG A 598 -8.38 17.19 -10.69
C ARG A 598 -8.84 17.59 -12.09
N TYR A 599 -8.68 16.74 -13.10
CA TYR A 599 -9.14 17.02 -14.46
C TYR A 599 -10.48 16.39 -14.80
N GLY A 600 -11.03 15.57 -13.89
CA GLY A 600 -12.35 14.97 -14.04
C GLY A 600 -12.57 13.82 -13.07
N LYS A 601 -13.60 13.02 -13.34
CA LYS A 601 -13.89 11.77 -12.63
C LYS A 601 -13.10 10.60 -13.22
N GLN A 602 -13.07 9.49 -12.50
CA GLN A 602 -12.38 8.25 -12.85
C GLN A 602 -13.39 7.11 -13.10
N PRO A 603 -14.36 7.23 -14.03
CA PRO A 603 -15.26 6.12 -14.36
C PRO A 603 -14.47 4.91 -14.87
N LEU A 604 -14.76 3.74 -14.30
CA LEU A 604 -14.18 2.46 -14.71
C LEU A 604 -15.30 1.54 -15.18
N TYR A 605 -15.28 1.22 -16.46
CA TYR A 605 -16.17 0.22 -17.04
C TYR A 605 -15.68 -1.16 -16.65
N THR A 606 -16.60 -2.08 -16.37
CA THR A 606 -16.28 -3.49 -16.20
C THR A 606 -16.58 -4.23 -17.49
N ILE A 607 -15.55 -4.82 -18.07
CA ILE A 607 -15.63 -5.74 -19.21
C ILE A 607 -15.65 -7.15 -18.63
N LYS A 608 -16.72 -7.88 -18.88
CA LYS A 608 -16.90 -9.26 -18.45
C LYS A 608 -16.98 -10.16 -19.67
N ALA A 609 -16.17 -11.22 -19.69
CA ALA A 609 -16.25 -12.28 -20.68
C ALA A 609 -16.68 -13.57 -19.98
N THR A 610 -17.74 -14.20 -20.49
CA THR A 610 -18.27 -15.47 -20.01
C THR A 610 -18.18 -16.49 -21.13
N LEU A 611 -17.42 -17.56 -20.91
CA LEU A 611 -17.27 -18.68 -21.84
C LEU A 611 -18.49 -19.59 -21.76
N LEU A 612 -19.07 -19.93 -22.91
CA LEU A 612 -20.32 -20.67 -23.03
C LEU A 612 -20.14 -21.94 -23.86
N GLU A 613 -20.78 -23.03 -23.40
CA GLU A 613 -21.01 -24.24 -24.20
C GLU A 613 -22.49 -24.63 -24.13
N ASP A 614 -23.12 -24.75 -25.31
CA ASP A 614 -24.57 -24.94 -25.56
C ASP A 614 -25.50 -23.89 -24.92
N ASP A 615 -25.47 -23.68 -23.61
CA ASP A 615 -26.01 -22.51 -22.86
C ASP A 615 -25.47 -22.44 -21.41
N ASN A 616 -24.51 -23.29 -21.05
CA ASN A 616 -23.90 -23.34 -19.72
C ASN A 616 -22.70 -22.39 -19.63
N GLU A 617 -22.56 -21.70 -18.50
CA GLU A 617 -21.40 -20.86 -18.20
C GLU A 617 -20.25 -21.75 -17.69
N ILE A 618 -19.15 -21.79 -18.45
CA ILE A 618 -17.99 -22.66 -18.16
C ILE A 618 -16.91 -21.93 -17.38
N ASP A 619 -16.64 -20.69 -17.78
CA ASP A 619 -15.64 -19.83 -17.15
C ASP A 619 -16.04 -18.37 -17.29
N THR A 620 -15.55 -17.52 -16.40
CA THR A 620 -15.80 -16.09 -16.44
C THR A 620 -14.62 -15.31 -15.88
N ILE A 621 -14.21 -14.29 -16.63
CA ILE A 621 -13.20 -13.32 -16.21
C ILE A 621 -13.74 -11.91 -16.45
N SER A 622 -13.28 -10.96 -15.61
CA SER A 622 -13.60 -9.55 -15.79
C SER A 622 -12.40 -8.66 -15.58
N LYS A 623 -12.35 -7.54 -16.31
CA LYS A 623 -11.34 -6.48 -16.18
C LYS A 623 -12.02 -5.13 -16.09
N LYS A 624 -11.46 -4.22 -15.29
CA LYS A 624 -11.87 -2.80 -15.28
C LYS A 624 -11.07 -2.05 -16.35
N ILE A 625 -11.72 -1.15 -17.08
CA ILE A 625 -11.06 -0.28 -18.06
C ILE A 625 -11.53 1.16 -17.89
N GLY A 626 -10.66 2.12 -18.15
CA GLY A 626 -11.02 3.54 -18.26
C GLY A 626 -10.92 4.00 -19.71
N LEU A 627 -12.01 4.52 -20.25
CA LEU A 627 -12.02 5.07 -21.62
C LEU A 627 -11.37 6.46 -21.59
N ARG A 628 -10.25 6.63 -22.28
CA ARG A 628 -9.59 7.92 -22.44
C ARG A 628 -8.85 8.00 -23.77
N LYS A 629 -8.65 9.22 -24.25
CA LYS A 629 -7.67 9.52 -25.29
C LYS A 629 -6.36 9.93 -24.63
N LEU A 630 -5.24 9.35 -25.05
CA LEU A 630 -3.90 9.66 -24.57
C LEU A 630 -2.97 9.95 -25.75
N GLU A 631 -2.19 11.02 -25.65
CA GLU A 631 -1.11 11.35 -26.60
C GLU A 631 0.10 11.87 -25.82
N LEU A 632 1.31 11.38 -26.15
CA LEU A 632 2.56 12.06 -25.79
C LEU A 632 2.84 13.10 -26.87
N VAL A 633 2.97 14.36 -26.49
CA VAL A 633 3.17 15.48 -27.40
C VAL A 633 4.63 15.90 -27.39
N GLU A 634 5.26 15.74 -28.56
CA GLU A 634 6.62 16.18 -28.83
C GLU A 634 6.63 17.12 -30.04
N ARG A 635 6.69 18.43 -29.79
CA ARG A 635 6.68 19.47 -30.82
C ARG A 635 7.64 20.60 -30.53
N GLU A 636 8.06 21.31 -31.58
CA GLU A 636 8.88 22.52 -31.47
C GLU A 636 8.26 23.60 -30.57
N LEU A 637 9.12 24.35 -29.90
CA LEU A 637 8.78 25.38 -28.92
C LEU A 637 9.14 26.78 -29.44
N ASP A 638 8.38 27.80 -29.03
CA ASP A 638 8.66 29.19 -29.34
C ASP A 638 9.79 29.71 -28.44
N GLY A 639 10.90 30.14 -29.02
CA GLY A 639 11.99 30.80 -28.27
C GLY A 639 12.95 29.88 -27.50
N GLN A 640 12.82 28.56 -27.61
CA GLN A 640 13.79 27.57 -27.13
C GLN A 640 14.00 26.45 -28.16
N PRO A 641 15.22 25.87 -28.26
CA PRO A 641 15.48 24.74 -29.16
C PRO A 641 14.86 23.43 -28.66
N GLY A 642 14.84 22.41 -29.52
CA GLY A 642 14.37 21.06 -29.19
C GLY A 642 12.85 20.90 -29.23
N THR A 643 12.32 19.92 -28.50
CA THR A 643 10.90 19.56 -28.50
C THR A 643 10.33 19.57 -27.10
N SER A 644 9.03 19.85 -26.99
CA SER A 644 8.26 19.58 -25.78
C SER A 644 8.20 18.08 -25.47
N PHE A 645 7.79 17.73 -24.25
CA PHE A 645 7.54 16.36 -23.83
C PHE A 645 6.42 16.36 -22.80
N PHE A 646 5.15 16.20 -23.19
CA PHE A 646 4.04 16.22 -22.22
C PHE A 646 2.88 15.33 -22.63
N PHE A 647 2.08 14.90 -21.66
CA PHE A 647 0.90 14.08 -21.92
C PHE A 647 -0.34 14.94 -22.15
N GLN A 648 -1.14 14.57 -23.14
CA GLN A 648 -2.46 15.11 -23.39
C GLN A 648 -3.51 14.02 -23.12
N VAL A 649 -4.36 14.22 -22.11
CA VAL A 649 -5.44 13.28 -21.76
C VAL A 649 -6.78 13.92 -22.09
N ASN A 650 -7.59 13.25 -22.92
CA ASN A 650 -8.89 13.76 -23.38
C ASN A 650 -8.82 15.20 -23.90
N ASN A 651 -7.83 15.45 -24.77
CA ASN A 651 -7.50 16.76 -25.34
C ASN A 651 -6.98 17.83 -24.33
N ILE A 652 -6.71 17.48 -23.07
CA ILE A 652 -6.20 18.40 -22.04
C ILE A 652 -4.68 18.18 -21.86
N PRO A 653 -3.82 19.19 -22.10
CA PRO A 653 -2.40 19.13 -21.75
C PRO A 653 -2.20 19.02 -20.24
N ILE A 654 -1.33 18.12 -19.78
CA ILE A 654 -1.14 17.85 -18.36
C ILE A 654 0.29 18.23 -17.93
N PHE A 655 0.42 19.20 -17.03
CA PHE A 655 1.68 19.39 -16.29
C PHE A 655 1.82 18.28 -15.24
N CYS A 656 2.77 17.36 -15.38
CA CYS A 656 2.87 16.18 -14.55
C CYS A 656 3.68 16.45 -13.28
N GLY A 657 3.02 16.67 -12.14
CA GLY A 657 3.69 16.72 -10.82
C GLY A 657 3.48 15.44 -10.04
N GLY A 658 4.57 14.85 -9.57
CA GLY A 658 4.53 13.48 -9.04
C GLY A 658 5.82 13.03 -8.39
N SER A 659 5.96 11.72 -8.18
CA SER A 659 7.14 11.15 -7.52
C SER A 659 7.53 9.80 -8.13
N ASN A 660 8.76 9.38 -7.90
CA ASN A 660 9.23 8.03 -8.21
C ASN A 660 8.80 7.07 -7.10
N TRP A 661 8.28 5.91 -7.48
CA TRP A 661 7.80 4.84 -6.62
C TRP A 661 8.84 3.71 -6.59
N ILE A 662 9.23 3.32 -5.39
CA ILE A 662 10.04 2.13 -5.13
C ILE A 662 9.20 1.08 -4.39
N PRO A 663 9.62 -0.19 -4.28
CA PRO A 663 8.88 -1.17 -3.49
C PRO A 663 8.65 -0.69 -2.04
N ALA A 664 7.44 -0.83 -1.52
CA ALA A 664 7.09 -0.31 -0.19
C ALA A 664 7.54 -1.20 0.99
N ASP A 665 8.27 -2.28 0.71
CA ASP A 665 8.82 -3.21 1.70
C ASP A 665 9.90 -4.11 1.07
N ASN A 666 10.90 -4.59 1.83
CA ASN A 666 11.77 -5.68 1.34
C ASN A 666 11.06 -7.03 1.26
N PHE A 667 9.99 -7.21 2.03
CA PHE A 667 9.24 -8.45 2.14
C PHE A 667 7.82 -8.27 1.60
N ILE A 668 7.72 -8.01 0.29
CA ILE A 668 6.48 -7.74 -0.46
C ILE A 668 5.25 -8.55 0.00
N PRO A 669 5.33 -9.87 0.25
CA PRO A 669 4.15 -10.65 0.66
C PRO A 669 3.45 -10.16 1.94
N ARG A 670 4.11 -9.37 2.80
CA ARG A 670 3.49 -8.82 4.03
C ARG A 670 2.74 -7.51 3.80
N ILE A 671 2.88 -6.86 2.64
CA ILE A 671 2.19 -5.61 2.34
C ILE A 671 0.71 -5.92 2.11
N THR A 672 -0.17 -5.24 2.85
CA THR A 672 -1.61 -5.42 2.69
C THR A 672 -2.13 -4.59 1.51
N LYS A 673 -3.24 -5.05 0.92
CA LYS A 673 -3.97 -4.29 -0.11
C LYS A 673 -4.32 -2.88 0.34
N GLU A 674 -4.71 -2.71 1.60
CA GLU A 674 -5.03 -1.39 2.16
C GLU A 674 -3.80 -0.49 2.23
N ARG A 675 -2.62 -1.02 2.61
CA ARG A 675 -1.40 -0.22 2.66
C ARG A 675 -1.01 0.32 1.28
N TYR A 676 -1.21 -0.46 0.20
CA TYR A 676 -1.05 0.05 -1.17
C TYR A 676 -2.02 1.19 -1.48
N ARG A 677 -3.30 1.04 -1.10
CA ARG A 677 -4.31 2.08 -1.33
C ARG A 677 -4.02 3.34 -0.52
N ASP A 678 -3.57 3.21 0.72
CA ASP A 678 -3.15 4.33 1.58
C ASP A 678 -1.98 5.10 0.95
N TRP A 679 -0.99 4.40 0.38
CA TRP A 679 0.13 5.01 -0.33
C TRP A 679 -0.32 5.82 -1.54
N VAL A 680 -1.12 5.23 -2.44
CA VAL A 680 -1.59 5.93 -3.64
C VAL A 680 -2.53 7.08 -3.26
N LYS A 681 -3.35 6.89 -2.22
CA LYS A 681 -4.19 7.95 -1.67
C LYS A 681 -3.37 9.11 -1.11
N LEU A 682 -2.27 8.85 -0.41
CA LEU A 682 -1.37 9.88 0.09
C LEU A 682 -0.84 10.75 -1.06
N VAL A 683 -0.43 10.13 -2.17
CA VAL A 683 0.02 10.84 -3.37
C VAL A 683 -1.09 11.73 -3.94
N ALA A 684 -2.31 11.19 -4.09
CA ALA A 684 -3.47 11.95 -4.57
C ALA A 684 -3.81 13.15 -3.65
N ASP A 685 -3.87 12.92 -2.34
CA ASP A 685 -4.15 13.95 -1.32
C ASP A 685 -3.01 14.99 -1.23
N GLY A 686 -1.81 14.60 -1.64
CA GLY A 686 -0.61 15.43 -1.78
C GLY A 686 -0.60 16.29 -3.03
N ASN A 687 -1.72 16.40 -3.76
CA ASN A 687 -1.77 17.11 -5.04
C ASN A 687 -0.77 16.54 -6.06
N GLN A 688 -0.42 15.27 -5.99
CA GLN A 688 0.39 14.61 -6.99
C GLN A 688 -0.49 13.68 -7.83
N PHE A 689 -0.17 13.51 -9.10
CA PHE A 689 -1.01 12.73 -10.01
C PHE A 689 -0.24 11.98 -11.09
N MET A 690 1.06 11.79 -10.87
CA MET A 690 1.87 10.82 -11.61
C MET A 690 2.81 10.08 -10.65
N LEU A 691 2.91 8.77 -10.82
CA LEU A 691 3.93 7.93 -10.19
C LEU A 691 4.75 7.24 -11.26
N ARG A 692 6.07 7.28 -11.11
CA ARG A 692 6.98 6.46 -11.92
C ARG A 692 7.38 5.21 -11.15
N VAL A 693 6.92 4.04 -11.58
CA VAL A 693 7.33 2.74 -11.02
C VAL A 693 8.73 2.44 -11.53
N TRP A 694 9.72 2.66 -10.67
CA TRP A 694 11.14 2.64 -11.02
C TRP A 694 11.69 1.23 -11.30
N GLY A 695 12.59 1.13 -12.29
CA GLY A 695 13.02 -0.12 -12.90
C GLY A 695 13.87 -1.09 -12.06
N GLY A 696 14.41 -0.74 -10.89
CA GLY A 696 15.12 -1.73 -10.06
C GLY A 696 14.25 -2.40 -8.99
N GLY A 697 12.95 -2.10 -8.98
CA GLY A 697 11.96 -2.66 -8.06
C GLY A 697 11.28 -3.92 -8.59
N ILE A 698 9.94 -3.90 -8.60
CA ILE A 698 9.07 -4.95 -9.13
C ILE A 698 8.01 -4.36 -10.06
N TYR A 699 7.47 -5.16 -10.98
CA TYR A 699 6.13 -4.87 -11.51
C TYR A 699 5.15 -5.09 -10.36
N GLU A 700 4.55 -4.01 -9.87
CA GLU A 700 3.79 -4.02 -8.62
C GLU A 700 2.58 -4.97 -8.64
N GLU A 701 2.03 -5.20 -7.45
CA GLU A 701 0.79 -5.95 -7.27
C GLU A 701 -0.39 -5.25 -7.96
N ASP A 702 -1.36 -6.02 -8.49
CA ASP A 702 -2.52 -5.48 -9.23
C ASP A 702 -3.26 -4.38 -8.44
N VAL A 703 -3.31 -4.50 -7.10
CA VAL A 703 -3.94 -3.52 -6.20
C VAL A 703 -3.32 -2.13 -6.26
N PHE A 704 -2.02 -2.00 -6.59
CA PHE A 704 -1.36 -0.72 -6.78
C PHE A 704 -1.94 0.00 -8.01
N TYR A 705 -2.00 -0.69 -9.14
CA TYR A 705 -2.54 -0.12 -10.39
C TYR A 705 -4.05 0.11 -10.30
N ASP A 706 -4.80 -0.78 -9.65
CA ASP A 706 -6.21 -0.58 -9.33
C ASP A 706 -6.42 0.72 -8.52
N ALA A 707 -5.57 0.97 -7.52
CA ALA A 707 -5.63 2.19 -6.73
C ALA A 707 -5.28 3.42 -7.59
N CYS A 708 -4.28 3.33 -8.47
CA CYS A 708 -3.94 4.41 -9.40
C CYS A 708 -5.10 4.73 -10.36
N ASP A 709 -5.78 3.71 -10.89
CA ASP A 709 -6.96 3.87 -11.73
C ASP A 709 -8.10 4.56 -10.98
N GLU A 710 -8.36 4.15 -9.75
CA GLU A 710 -9.47 4.66 -8.94
C GLU A 710 -9.21 6.08 -8.40
N PHE A 711 -7.96 6.39 -8.04
CA PHE A 711 -7.57 7.72 -7.56
C PHE A 711 -7.13 8.66 -8.68
N GLY A 712 -7.05 8.21 -9.94
CA GLY A 712 -6.70 9.07 -11.07
C GLY A 712 -5.21 9.44 -11.13
N ILE A 713 -4.33 8.52 -10.70
CA ILE A 713 -2.88 8.69 -10.72
C ILE A 713 -2.33 8.10 -12.01
N LEU A 714 -1.61 8.90 -12.80
CA LEU A 714 -0.93 8.42 -14.00
C LEU A 714 0.27 7.56 -13.59
N VAL A 715 0.57 6.52 -14.35
CA VAL A 715 1.69 5.61 -14.11
C VAL A 715 2.63 5.63 -15.31
N TRP A 716 3.87 6.01 -15.04
CA TRP A 716 5.03 5.72 -15.88
C TRP A 716 5.60 4.38 -15.39
N GLN A 717 5.59 3.35 -16.24
CA GLN A 717 6.03 2.00 -15.86
C GLN A 717 7.38 1.68 -16.50
N ASP A 718 8.44 1.59 -15.70
CA ASP A 718 9.70 1.04 -16.21
C ASP A 718 9.57 -0.49 -16.38
N PHE A 719 10.29 -1.09 -17.33
CA PHE A 719 10.66 -2.51 -17.24
C PHE A 719 11.72 -2.68 -16.15
N MET A 720 11.84 -3.88 -15.60
CA MET A 720 12.66 -4.10 -14.39
C MET A 720 14.17 -4.18 -14.68
N PHE A 721 14.73 -3.05 -15.15
CA PHE A 721 16.14 -2.82 -15.43
C PHE A 721 16.56 -1.45 -14.84
N ALA A 722 17.65 -1.45 -14.08
CA ALA A 722 18.22 -0.23 -13.51
C ALA A 722 19.73 -0.26 -13.32
N CYS A 723 20.36 0.89 -13.59
CA CYS A 723 21.74 1.29 -13.33
C CYS A 723 22.77 0.17 -13.61
N GLY A 724 22.67 -0.47 -14.77
CA GLY A 724 23.51 -1.63 -15.11
C GLY A 724 23.69 -1.87 -16.60
N ASN A 725 24.84 -2.43 -16.98
CA ASN A 725 25.03 -2.97 -18.33
C ASN A 725 24.52 -4.42 -18.39
N TYR A 726 23.26 -4.63 -18.78
CA TYR A 726 22.66 -5.97 -18.78
C TYR A 726 23.18 -6.83 -19.96
N PRO A 727 23.44 -8.12 -19.73
CA PRO A 727 23.82 -9.02 -20.82
C PRO A 727 22.62 -9.40 -21.70
N ALA A 728 22.90 -9.89 -22.91
CA ALA A 728 21.87 -10.20 -23.92
C ALA A 728 22.11 -11.53 -24.66
N TRP A 729 22.61 -12.57 -23.99
CA TRP A 729 22.72 -13.88 -24.64
C TRP A 729 21.33 -14.50 -24.92
N PRO A 730 21.23 -15.44 -25.87
CA PRO A 730 19.93 -15.86 -26.40
C PRO A 730 18.91 -16.36 -25.36
N ASP A 731 19.34 -17.13 -24.36
CA ASP A 731 18.41 -17.68 -23.36
C ASP A 731 17.92 -16.62 -22.36
N LEU A 732 18.77 -15.65 -21.98
CA LEU A 732 18.34 -14.50 -21.18
C LEU A 732 17.37 -13.61 -21.96
N LEU A 733 17.62 -13.36 -23.26
CA LEU A 733 16.68 -12.61 -24.11
C LEU A 733 15.31 -13.29 -24.19
N LYS A 734 15.25 -14.62 -24.32
CA LYS A 734 13.97 -15.35 -24.27
C LYS A 734 13.27 -15.19 -22.92
N SER A 735 14.03 -15.23 -21.81
CA SER A 735 13.48 -15.01 -20.48
C SER A 735 12.91 -13.59 -20.32
N ILE A 736 13.61 -12.58 -20.83
CA ILE A 736 13.17 -11.17 -20.82
C ILE A 736 11.93 -10.96 -21.71
N ASP A 737 11.86 -11.57 -22.90
CA ASP A 737 10.66 -11.49 -23.76
C ASP A 737 9.44 -12.10 -23.06
N ARG A 738 9.59 -13.28 -22.43
CA ARG A 738 8.53 -13.90 -21.62
C ARG A 738 8.06 -12.98 -20.50
N GLU A 739 9.00 -12.38 -19.76
CA GLU A 739 8.72 -11.43 -18.68
C GLU A 739 7.95 -10.21 -19.18
N ALA A 740 8.45 -9.56 -20.23
CA ALA A 740 7.84 -8.37 -20.80
C ALA A 740 6.42 -8.66 -21.27
N ARG A 741 6.22 -9.74 -22.05
CA ARG A 741 4.91 -10.12 -22.57
C ARG A 741 3.93 -10.49 -21.46
N ALA A 742 4.37 -11.20 -20.43
CA ALA A 742 3.52 -11.56 -19.29
C ALA A 742 3.02 -10.31 -18.54
N ASN A 743 3.92 -9.37 -18.26
CA ASN A 743 3.56 -8.18 -17.49
C ASN A 743 2.79 -7.14 -18.31
N ILE A 744 3.08 -6.98 -19.61
CA ILE A 744 2.24 -6.15 -20.50
C ILE A 744 0.82 -6.71 -20.56
N LYS A 745 0.64 -8.03 -20.77
CA LYS A 745 -0.70 -8.64 -20.78
C LYS A 745 -1.45 -8.42 -19.47
N ARG A 746 -0.77 -8.59 -18.33
CA ARG A 746 -1.35 -8.35 -17.01
C ARG A 746 -1.82 -6.91 -16.85
N LEU A 747 -1.01 -5.94 -17.30
CA LEU A 747 -1.16 -4.53 -16.92
C LEU A 747 -1.82 -3.62 -17.97
N ARG A 748 -1.83 -3.99 -19.26
CA ARG A 748 -2.30 -3.13 -20.38
C ARG A 748 -3.74 -2.61 -20.29
N HIS A 749 -4.56 -3.21 -19.44
CA HIS A 749 -5.96 -2.80 -19.24
C HIS A 749 -6.11 -1.57 -18.32
N HIS A 750 -5.07 -1.23 -17.54
CA HIS A 750 -5.11 -0.13 -16.59
C HIS A 750 -5.06 1.23 -17.30
N PRO A 751 -6.08 2.09 -17.14
CA PRO A 751 -6.05 3.44 -17.69
C PRO A 751 -5.01 4.36 -17.04
N SER A 752 -4.49 4.02 -15.86
CA SER A 752 -3.42 4.80 -15.23
C SER A 752 -2.10 4.73 -16.02
N ILE A 753 -1.76 3.60 -16.66
CA ILE A 753 -0.49 3.43 -17.36
C ILE A 753 -0.49 4.27 -18.64
N VAL A 754 0.38 5.28 -18.67
CA VAL A 754 0.50 6.22 -19.81
C VAL A 754 1.79 6.03 -20.61
N LEU A 755 2.78 5.35 -20.06
CA LEU A 755 4.08 5.16 -20.68
C LEU A 755 4.76 3.90 -20.14
N TRP A 756 5.44 3.17 -21.03
CA TRP A 756 6.40 2.12 -20.69
C TRP A 756 7.81 2.59 -20.99
N ALA A 757 8.74 2.48 -20.03
CA ALA A 757 10.14 2.86 -20.21
C ALA A 757 11.06 1.64 -20.15
N GLY A 758 12.06 1.56 -21.03
CA GLY A 758 12.92 0.38 -21.15
C GLY A 758 13.78 0.08 -19.90
N ASN A 759 14.30 1.13 -19.24
CA ASN A 759 15.15 1.00 -18.06
C ASN A 759 15.28 2.33 -17.30
N ASN A 760 15.86 2.26 -16.10
CA ASN A 760 16.40 3.39 -15.36
C ASN A 760 17.92 3.54 -15.56
N GLU A 761 18.35 4.65 -16.14
CA GLU A 761 19.73 5.14 -16.20
C GLU A 761 20.78 4.21 -16.86
N ASP A 762 20.39 3.13 -17.53
CA ASP A 762 21.37 2.21 -18.13
C ASP A 762 22.15 2.89 -19.27
N TYR A 763 21.52 3.83 -19.99
CA TYR A 763 22.23 4.65 -20.98
C TYR A 763 23.14 5.71 -20.35
N GLN A 764 22.79 6.24 -19.17
CA GLN A 764 23.69 7.13 -18.43
C GLN A 764 24.91 6.38 -17.89
N LEU A 765 24.71 5.17 -17.39
CA LEU A 765 25.81 4.28 -17.03
C LEU A 765 26.66 3.95 -18.25
N ARG A 766 26.04 3.66 -19.39
CA ARG A 766 26.77 3.44 -20.64
C ARG A 766 27.63 4.65 -21.02
N GLU A 767 27.12 5.87 -20.85
CA GLU A 767 27.88 7.10 -21.07
C GLU A 767 29.02 7.26 -20.07
N SER A 768 28.82 7.00 -18.78
CA SER A 768 29.87 7.11 -17.75
C SER A 768 31.01 6.12 -17.95
N GLU A 769 30.68 4.90 -18.41
CA GLU A 769 31.62 3.81 -18.64
C GLU A 769 32.23 3.80 -20.05
N ASN A 770 31.84 4.76 -20.91
CA ASN A 770 32.28 4.85 -22.30
C ASN A 770 32.08 3.54 -23.10
N LEU A 771 30.96 2.83 -22.89
CA LEU A 771 30.67 1.61 -23.67
C LEU A 771 30.27 1.99 -25.11
N THR A 772 30.43 1.07 -26.05
CA THR A 772 30.16 1.30 -27.47
C THR A 772 28.69 1.59 -27.71
N TYR A 773 28.40 2.68 -28.41
CA TYR A 773 27.06 3.00 -28.93
C TYR A 773 27.26 3.93 -30.13
N ASP A 774 26.83 3.45 -31.27
CA ASP A 774 26.71 4.24 -32.48
C ASP A 774 25.22 4.56 -32.67
N PHE A 775 24.88 5.84 -32.53
CA PHE A 775 23.51 6.33 -32.66
C PHE A 775 22.94 6.10 -34.07
N ASP A 776 23.80 6.10 -35.09
CA ASP A 776 23.41 5.94 -36.50
C ASP A 776 23.35 4.45 -36.92
N ASP A 777 23.80 3.53 -36.04
CA ASP A 777 23.67 2.09 -36.26
C ASP A 777 22.25 1.62 -35.88
N HIS A 778 21.51 1.18 -36.90
CA HIS A 778 20.12 0.71 -36.78
C HIS A 778 19.97 -0.81 -36.98
N ASP A 779 21.05 -1.59 -36.99
CA ASP A 779 21.01 -3.06 -37.10
C ASP A 779 21.00 -3.71 -35.71
N PRO A 780 19.89 -4.29 -35.23
CA PRO A 780 19.87 -4.91 -33.90
C PRO A 780 20.91 -6.01 -33.70
N GLU A 781 21.26 -6.73 -34.77
CA GLU A 781 22.22 -7.84 -34.71
C GLU A 781 23.68 -7.38 -34.60
N SER A 782 23.99 -6.12 -34.93
CA SER A 782 25.31 -5.54 -34.67
C SER A 782 25.46 -5.18 -33.18
N TRP A 783 24.39 -4.71 -32.54
CA TRP A 783 24.42 -4.24 -31.14
C TRP A 783 24.78 -5.36 -30.16
N LEU A 784 24.32 -6.58 -30.43
CA LEU A 784 24.66 -7.79 -29.65
C LEU A 784 26.16 -8.12 -29.63
N LYS A 785 26.94 -7.55 -30.56
CA LYS A 785 28.40 -7.77 -30.70
C LYS A 785 29.23 -6.66 -30.06
N THR A 786 28.57 -5.68 -29.43
CA THR A 786 29.21 -4.56 -28.73
C THR A 786 29.42 -4.91 -27.25
N ASP A 787 30.11 -4.04 -26.52
CA ASP A 787 30.21 -4.10 -25.06
C ASP A 787 29.03 -3.44 -24.32
N PHE A 788 27.99 -3.02 -25.04
CA PHE A 788 26.68 -2.60 -24.52
C PHE A 788 25.52 -3.36 -25.23
N PRO A 789 25.46 -4.70 -25.10
CA PRO A 789 24.46 -5.50 -25.81
C PRO A 789 23.03 -5.26 -25.26
N ALA A 790 22.90 -4.66 -24.07
CA ALA A 790 21.63 -4.26 -23.47
C ALA A 790 20.76 -3.36 -24.39
N ARG A 791 21.39 -2.63 -25.33
CA ARG A 791 20.69 -1.88 -26.38
C ARG A 791 19.63 -2.72 -27.11
N TYR A 792 19.91 -3.99 -27.38
CA TYR A 792 18.95 -4.90 -28.02
C TYR A 792 17.67 -5.07 -27.19
N ILE A 793 17.79 -5.10 -25.86
CA ILE A 793 16.66 -5.19 -24.96
C ILE A 793 15.78 -3.95 -25.12
N TYR A 794 16.38 -2.76 -25.07
CA TYR A 794 15.67 -1.48 -24.95
C TYR A 794 15.18 -0.90 -26.28
N GLU A 795 15.87 -1.15 -27.40
CA GLU A 795 15.52 -0.58 -28.71
C GLU A 795 14.88 -1.60 -29.66
N LYS A 796 14.93 -2.90 -29.34
CA LYS A 796 14.36 -3.97 -30.18
C LYS A 796 13.32 -4.82 -29.45
N LEU A 797 13.71 -5.53 -28.40
CA LEU A 797 12.87 -6.55 -27.77
C LEU A 797 11.65 -5.96 -27.04
N LEU A 798 11.88 -5.03 -26.10
CA LEU A 798 10.82 -4.41 -25.32
C LEU A 798 9.84 -3.56 -26.15
N PRO A 799 10.28 -2.71 -27.11
CA PRO A 799 9.35 -1.98 -27.96
C PRO A 799 8.53 -2.90 -28.87
N ASP A 800 9.11 -3.98 -29.40
CA ASP A 800 8.36 -4.98 -30.17
C ASP A 800 7.28 -5.64 -29.31
N ALA A 801 7.60 -6.03 -28.07
CA ALA A 801 6.62 -6.60 -27.13
C ALA A 801 5.48 -5.61 -26.82
N CYS A 802 5.78 -4.32 -26.63
CA CYS A 802 4.77 -3.28 -26.44
C CYS A 802 3.89 -3.11 -27.68
N LYS A 803 4.50 -3.04 -28.87
CA LYS A 803 3.77 -2.91 -30.15
C LYS A 803 2.83 -4.09 -30.40
N ASP A 804 3.26 -5.30 -30.07
CA ASP A 804 2.47 -6.52 -30.26
C ASP A 804 1.26 -6.61 -29.32
N LEU A 805 1.40 -6.15 -28.07
CA LEU A 805 0.43 -6.44 -27.00
C LEU A 805 -0.34 -5.22 -26.48
N HIS A 806 0.18 -4.01 -26.74
CA HIS A 806 -0.39 -2.73 -26.35
C HIS A 806 0.02 -1.64 -27.36
N PRO A 807 -0.41 -1.73 -28.63
CA PRO A 807 0.09 -0.89 -29.73
C PRO A 807 -0.14 0.62 -29.55
N ASN A 808 -1.13 1.01 -28.74
CA ASN A 808 -1.45 2.41 -28.46
C ASN A 808 -0.67 2.98 -27.25
N ALA A 809 0.16 2.17 -26.59
CA ALA A 809 0.99 2.64 -25.49
C ALA A 809 2.19 3.45 -25.99
N VAL A 810 2.55 4.48 -25.22
CA VAL A 810 3.79 5.20 -25.42
C VAL A 810 4.95 4.33 -24.90
N TYR A 811 5.95 4.10 -25.74
CA TYR A 811 7.21 3.46 -25.34
C TYR A 811 8.34 4.49 -25.33
N HIS A 812 9.11 4.50 -24.26
CA HIS A 812 10.27 5.36 -24.05
C HIS A 812 11.51 4.50 -23.83
N ILE A 813 12.62 4.84 -24.49
CA ILE A 813 13.78 3.93 -24.57
C ILE A 813 14.43 3.72 -23.18
N ALA A 814 14.59 4.80 -22.42
CA ALA A 814 15.19 4.80 -21.08
C ALA A 814 14.74 6.06 -20.32
N SER A 815 14.84 6.05 -18.99
CA SER A 815 14.71 7.25 -18.16
C SER A 815 16.08 7.51 -17.49
N PRO A 816 16.80 8.59 -17.82
CA PRO A 816 16.44 9.66 -18.75
C PRO A 816 16.82 9.36 -20.20
N TRP A 817 16.14 10.03 -21.14
CA TRP A 817 16.44 9.99 -22.57
C TRP A 817 16.32 11.36 -23.27
N GLY A 818 17.42 12.10 -23.32
CA GLY A 818 17.57 13.33 -24.10
C GLY A 818 17.85 13.14 -25.60
N GLY A 819 17.66 11.94 -26.15
CA GLY A 819 17.97 11.62 -27.55
C GLY A 819 19.41 11.15 -27.76
N LYS A 820 20.34 12.03 -28.16
CA LYS A 820 21.74 11.63 -28.42
C LYS A 820 22.60 11.52 -27.16
N VAL A 821 22.33 12.40 -26.20
CA VAL A 821 22.96 12.43 -24.89
C VAL A 821 21.84 12.42 -23.88
N THR A 822 21.93 11.53 -22.89
CA THR A 822 20.85 11.34 -21.90
C THR A 822 20.54 12.60 -21.09
N THR A 823 21.51 13.52 -20.97
CA THR A 823 21.41 14.76 -20.18
C THR A 823 21.05 16.00 -21.01
N ASP A 824 20.70 15.86 -22.29
CA ASP A 824 20.26 16.99 -23.12
C ASP A 824 18.97 17.59 -22.53
N PRO A 825 18.97 18.86 -22.08
CA PRO A 825 17.81 19.46 -21.43
C PRO A 825 16.71 19.86 -22.42
N THR A 826 16.93 19.69 -23.73
CA THR A 826 16.07 20.24 -24.78
C THR A 826 15.09 19.23 -25.40
N ILE A 827 15.25 17.94 -25.11
CA ILE A 827 14.45 16.83 -25.66
C ILE A 827 14.17 15.84 -24.52
N GLY A 828 13.00 15.18 -24.54
CA GLY A 828 12.70 14.06 -23.64
C GLY A 828 12.66 14.44 -22.16
N ASP A 829 13.17 13.55 -21.31
CA ASP A 829 13.27 13.74 -19.88
C ASP A 829 14.74 13.75 -19.40
N ILE A 830 14.97 14.28 -18.20
CA ILE A 830 16.28 14.31 -17.55
C ILE A 830 16.19 13.87 -16.08
N HIS A 831 17.29 13.28 -15.59
CA HIS A 831 17.55 13.09 -14.17
C HIS A 831 18.48 14.21 -13.68
N GLN A 832 17.93 15.15 -12.91
CA GLN A 832 18.65 16.35 -12.47
C GLN A 832 19.34 16.15 -11.12
N TRP A 833 20.39 15.34 -11.13
CA TRP A 833 21.19 15.01 -9.95
C TRP A 833 22.36 15.96 -9.68
N ASN A 834 22.46 17.11 -10.37
CA ASN A 834 23.48 18.11 -10.04
C ASN A 834 23.29 18.74 -8.67
N VAL A 835 22.08 18.69 -8.12
CA VAL A 835 21.87 18.85 -6.67
C VAL A 835 21.99 17.47 -6.04
N TRP A 836 22.67 17.38 -4.90
CA TRP A 836 23.02 16.13 -4.20
C TRP A 836 24.21 15.34 -4.78
N HIS A 837 24.07 14.61 -5.90
CA HIS A 837 25.11 13.67 -6.36
C HIS A 837 26.22 14.34 -7.20
N GLY A 838 25.83 15.02 -8.28
CA GLY A 838 26.71 15.50 -9.35
C GLY A 838 27.58 16.68 -8.91
N SER A 839 27.40 17.84 -9.55
CA SER A 839 28.22 19.02 -9.22
C SER A 839 27.90 19.69 -7.88
N GLN A 840 26.97 19.13 -7.09
CA GLN A 840 26.52 19.64 -5.79
C GLN A 840 26.13 21.13 -5.85
N GLN A 841 25.37 21.51 -6.88
CA GLN A 841 24.83 22.85 -7.05
C GLN A 841 23.95 23.23 -5.88
N LYS A 842 23.84 24.53 -5.64
CA LYS A 842 22.90 25.09 -4.67
C LYS A 842 21.47 24.82 -5.13
N TYR A 843 20.58 24.44 -4.21
CA TYR A 843 19.17 24.21 -4.56
C TYR A 843 18.48 25.49 -5.05
N GLN A 844 18.98 26.68 -4.66
CA GLN A 844 18.47 27.96 -5.15
C GLN A 844 18.68 28.16 -6.66
N ASP A 845 19.54 27.36 -7.29
CA ASP A 845 19.84 27.43 -8.73
C ASP A 845 18.99 26.47 -9.59
N TYR A 846 17.95 25.83 -9.04
CA TYR A 846 17.11 24.90 -9.81
C TYR A 846 16.52 25.52 -11.09
N ASP A 847 16.28 26.83 -11.14
CA ASP A 847 15.80 27.51 -12.35
C ASP A 847 16.78 27.40 -13.54
N LYS A 848 18.07 27.20 -13.27
CA LYS A 848 19.12 27.00 -14.27
C LYS A 848 19.32 25.53 -14.63
N LEU A 849 18.71 24.62 -13.86
CA LEU A 849 18.87 23.17 -13.94
C LEU A 849 17.61 22.49 -14.51
N VAL A 850 16.91 23.16 -15.42
CA VAL A 850 15.64 22.69 -15.99
C VAL A 850 15.85 21.79 -17.22
N GLY A 851 14.94 20.83 -17.43
CA GLY A 851 14.76 20.09 -18.68
C GLY A 851 13.30 20.12 -19.14
N ARG A 852 13.00 19.52 -20.31
CA ARG A 852 11.62 19.45 -20.83
C ARG A 852 10.69 18.69 -19.90
N PHE A 853 11.19 17.63 -19.30
CA PHE A 853 10.55 16.90 -18.21
C PHE A 853 11.66 16.48 -17.23
N VAL A 854 11.47 16.68 -15.93
CA VAL A 854 12.43 16.22 -14.91
C VAL A 854 11.84 14.99 -14.24
N SER A 855 12.29 13.80 -14.66
CA SER A 855 11.78 12.50 -14.20
C SER A 855 12.46 12.01 -12.93
N GLU A 856 13.63 12.55 -12.57
CA GLU A 856 14.24 12.39 -11.25
C GLU A 856 15.02 13.63 -10.80
N PHE A 857 14.98 13.88 -9.50
CA PHE A 857 15.83 14.80 -8.74
C PHE A 857 15.50 14.60 -7.25
N GLY A 858 16.39 15.00 -6.33
CA GLY A 858 16.09 14.82 -4.91
C GLY A 858 16.99 15.59 -3.97
N MET A 859 16.57 15.61 -2.70
CA MET A 859 17.38 15.99 -1.54
C MET A 859 17.07 14.99 -0.42
N GLU A 860 18.08 14.50 0.28
CA GLU A 860 17.84 13.63 1.43
C GLU A 860 17.25 14.39 2.62
N GLY A 861 16.47 13.68 3.43
CA GLY A 861 16.01 14.15 4.73
C GLY A 861 15.77 12.96 5.65
N PHE A 862 16.07 13.14 6.94
CA PHE A 862 15.81 12.10 7.94
C PHE A 862 14.31 11.78 8.01
N PRO A 863 13.94 10.53 8.35
CA PRO A 863 12.54 10.19 8.59
C PRO A 863 12.02 10.86 9.86
N ASP A 864 10.74 10.65 10.20
CA ASP A 864 10.21 11.12 11.48
C ASP A 864 11.03 10.54 12.65
N ILE A 865 11.20 11.31 13.73
CA ILE A 865 11.97 10.86 14.90
C ILE A 865 11.42 9.54 15.48
N LYS A 866 10.09 9.33 15.42
CA LYS A 866 9.45 8.09 15.85
C LYS A 866 9.83 6.90 14.97
N THR A 867 10.18 7.13 13.71
CA THR A 867 10.69 6.08 12.81
C THR A 867 12.12 5.69 13.18
N ILE A 868 12.96 6.68 13.52
CA ILE A 868 14.32 6.44 14.02
C ILE A 868 14.30 5.60 15.29
N ASP A 869 13.43 5.97 16.22
CA ASP A 869 13.25 5.23 17.48
C ASP A 869 12.85 3.76 17.26
N THR A 870 12.27 3.38 16.10
CA THR A 870 11.90 1.98 15.84
C THR A 870 13.06 1.08 15.43
N PHE A 871 14.10 1.63 14.78
CA PHE A 871 15.24 0.84 14.35
C PHE A 871 16.38 0.84 15.37
N LEU A 872 16.30 1.67 16.42
CA LEU A 872 17.24 1.64 17.54
C LEU A 872 16.89 0.50 18.52
N PRO A 873 17.82 -0.39 18.87
CA PRO A 873 17.55 -1.55 19.73
C PRO A 873 16.89 -1.23 21.09
N GLN A 874 17.23 -0.08 21.70
CA GLN A 874 16.64 0.39 22.96
C GLN A 874 15.69 1.60 22.77
N GLY A 875 15.29 1.89 21.53
CA GLY A 875 14.39 2.99 21.19
C GLY A 875 14.90 4.36 21.66
N LYS A 876 14.04 5.13 22.34
CA LYS A 876 14.38 6.49 22.85
C LYS A 876 15.55 6.51 23.84
N ASP A 877 15.79 5.41 24.55
CA ASP A 877 16.83 5.29 25.57
C ASP A 877 18.16 4.73 24.98
N ASP A 878 18.23 4.53 23.67
CA ASP A 878 19.42 3.95 23.03
C ASP A 878 20.60 4.95 23.03
N PRO A 879 21.81 4.53 23.44
CA PRO A 879 22.99 5.39 23.40
C PRO A 879 23.39 5.81 21.98
N GLU A 880 22.93 5.11 20.93
CA GLU A 880 23.16 5.46 19.52
C GLU A 880 22.12 6.47 18.99
N ARG A 881 21.26 7.05 19.85
CA ARG A 881 20.25 8.04 19.45
C ARG A 881 20.83 9.45 19.26
N PHE A 882 21.77 9.58 18.33
CA PHE A 882 22.39 10.86 17.92
C PHE A 882 22.77 10.85 16.43
N SER A 883 22.75 12.00 15.77
CA SER A 883 22.74 12.09 14.29
C SER A 883 23.94 11.48 13.58
N THR A 884 25.09 11.41 14.27
CA THR A 884 26.35 10.86 13.75
C THR A 884 26.67 9.49 14.35
N SER A 885 25.69 8.79 14.91
CA SER A 885 25.89 7.46 15.48
C SER A 885 26.14 6.42 14.40
N SER A 886 26.78 5.33 14.78
CA SER A 886 27.11 4.27 13.85
C SER A 886 25.86 3.57 13.33
N THR A 887 24.79 3.52 14.12
CA THR A 887 23.52 2.88 13.76
C THR A 887 22.66 3.75 12.86
N ILE A 888 22.59 5.06 13.10
CA ILE A 888 21.87 6.00 12.22
C ILE A 888 22.58 6.11 10.87
N ASP A 889 23.92 6.21 10.87
CA ASP A 889 24.73 6.21 9.63
C ASP A 889 24.54 4.93 8.83
N PHE A 890 24.41 3.77 9.49
CA PHE A 890 24.14 2.50 8.81
C PHE A 890 22.76 2.43 8.11
N HIS A 891 21.78 3.18 8.63
CA HIS A 891 20.47 3.38 8.01
C HIS A 891 20.44 4.62 7.11
N ASN A 892 21.59 5.06 6.61
CA ASN A 892 21.68 5.89 5.42
C ASN A 892 22.60 5.18 4.42
N LYS A 893 22.04 4.78 3.27
CA LYS A 893 22.75 3.95 2.29
C LYS A 893 23.40 4.77 1.18
N ALA A 894 23.20 6.08 1.14
CA ALA A 894 23.72 6.90 0.07
C ALA A 894 25.21 7.18 0.23
N ASP A 895 25.93 7.10 -0.90
CA ASP A 895 27.35 7.39 -0.91
C ASP A 895 27.63 8.84 -0.49
N GLY A 896 28.57 9.03 0.44
CA GLY A 896 28.97 10.36 0.93
C GLY A 896 27.88 11.15 1.68
N GLN A 897 26.79 10.50 2.11
CA GLN A 897 25.60 11.13 2.69
C GLN A 897 25.89 12.19 3.77
N LEU A 898 26.72 11.87 4.77
CA LEU A 898 26.96 12.74 5.92
C LEU A 898 27.63 14.04 5.49
N ARG A 899 28.56 13.93 4.53
CA ARG A 899 29.29 15.08 3.98
C ARG A 899 28.36 15.94 3.10
N ARG A 900 27.54 15.31 2.26
CA ARG A 900 26.61 16.01 1.35
C ARG A 900 25.53 16.74 2.14
N LEU A 901 24.83 16.05 3.04
CA LEU A 901 23.79 16.66 3.87
C LEU A 901 24.37 17.78 4.75
N GLY A 902 25.53 17.52 5.39
CA GLY A 902 26.24 18.51 6.19
C GLY A 902 26.62 19.77 5.40
N LEU A 903 27.07 19.64 4.15
CA LEU A 903 27.36 20.77 3.26
C LEU A 903 26.11 21.63 3.05
N TYR A 904 25.01 21.03 2.59
CA TYR A 904 23.78 21.77 2.30
C TYR A 904 23.19 22.43 3.55
N MET A 905 23.23 21.76 4.71
CA MET A 905 22.78 22.37 5.96
C MET A 905 23.67 23.55 6.39
N ALA A 906 25.00 23.42 6.32
CA ALA A 906 25.92 24.50 6.68
C ALA A 906 25.86 25.70 5.71
N GLU A 907 25.52 25.46 4.45
CA GLU A 907 25.29 26.53 3.48
C GLU A 907 24.03 27.34 3.80
N ASN A 908 23.03 26.74 4.44
CA ASN A 908 21.69 27.32 4.55
C ASN A 908 21.23 27.67 5.97
N PHE A 909 21.68 26.97 7.01
CA PHE A 909 21.17 27.09 8.38
C PHE A 909 22.28 27.28 9.42
N ARG A 910 21.90 27.86 10.57
CA ARG A 910 22.64 27.72 11.82
C ARG A 910 22.01 26.55 12.57
N PHE A 911 22.52 25.34 12.36
CA PHE A 911 21.92 24.10 12.89
C PHE A 911 22.75 23.49 14.02
N THR A 912 22.11 22.63 14.81
CA THR A 912 22.72 21.84 15.88
C THR A 912 22.70 20.36 15.49
N LEU A 913 23.64 19.57 16.02
CA LEU A 913 23.63 18.11 15.89
C LEU A 913 22.79 17.45 16.99
N GLU A 914 22.58 18.16 18.10
CA GLU A 914 21.90 17.68 19.29
C GLU A 914 20.90 18.71 19.82
N PRO A 915 19.75 18.27 20.33
CA PRO A 915 19.25 16.89 20.34
C PRO A 915 18.90 16.42 18.92
N LEU A 916 18.78 15.11 18.73
CA LEU A 916 18.49 14.50 17.42
C LEU A 916 17.24 15.10 16.73
N GLU A 917 16.22 15.49 17.49
CA GLU A 917 14.98 16.12 17.00
C GLU A 917 15.27 17.40 16.20
N ASP A 918 16.24 18.21 16.63
CA ASP A 918 16.63 19.42 15.91
C ASP A 918 17.28 19.07 14.58
N TYR A 919 18.21 18.12 14.60
CA TYR A 919 18.89 17.69 13.37
C TYR A 919 17.89 17.09 12.36
N VAL A 920 16.94 16.28 12.82
CA VAL A 920 15.84 15.76 12.00
C VAL A 920 15.04 16.92 11.39
N TYR A 921 14.62 17.90 12.19
CA TYR A 921 13.91 19.07 11.71
C TYR A 921 14.70 19.86 10.67
N TYR A 922 15.98 20.16 10.90
CA TYR A 922 16.83 20.89 9.96
C TYR A 922 17.02 20.12 8.65
N SER A 923 17.18 18.80 8.71
CA SER A 923 17.31 17.97 7.51
C SER A 923 16.00 17.92 6.70
N GLN A 924 14.85 17.80 7.38
CA GLN A 924 13.55 17.81 6.69
C GLN A 924 13.18 19.21 6.17
N LEU A 925 13.55 20.28 6.87
CA LEU A 925 13.40 21.65 6.38
C LEU A 925 14.27 21.88 5.14
N LEU A 926 15.52 21.42 5.15
CA LEU A 926 16.39 21.47 3.97
C LEU A 926 15.75 20.78 2.77
N GLN A 927 15.31 19.54 2.98
CA GLN A 927 14.63 18.75 1.95
C GLN A 927 13.39 19.50 1.44
N ALA A 928 12.57 20.02 2.34
CA ALA A 928 11.34 20.73 2.00
C ALA A 928 11.59 22.02 1.19
N GLU A 929 12.59 22.83 1.56
CA GLU A 929 12.94 24.06 0.83
C GLU A 929 13.54 23.75 -0.56
N ALA A 930 14.40 22.74 -0.65
CA ALA A 930 15.01 22.33 -1.90
C ALA A 930 13.94 21.83 -2.89
N LEU A 931 13.12 20.87 -2.46
CA LEU A 931 12.07 20.30 -3.32
C LEU A 931 11.01 21.34 -3.68
N ALA A 932 10.53 22.16 -2.73
CA ALA A 932 9.58 23.22 -3.04
C ALA A 932 10.11 24.19 -4.10
N SER A 933 11.39 24.55 -4.02
CA SER A 933 12.03 25.43 -5.00
C SER A 933 12.08 24.81 -6.39
N ALA A 934 12.41 23.52 -6.51
CA ALA A 934 12.41 22.81 -7.79
C ALA A 934 11.01 22.82 -8.45
N TYR A 935 9.98 22.34 -7.73
CA TYR A 935 8.60 22.31 -8.23
C TYR A 935 8.12 23.71 -8.64
N ARG A 936 8.36 24.72 -7.79
CA ARG A 936 7.94 26.10 -8.05
C ARG A 936 8.59 26.66 -9.31
N LEU A 937 9.92 26.54 -9.43
CA LEU A 937 10.71 27.16 -10.49
C LEU A 937 10.54 26.45 -11.84
N TRP A 938 10.40 25.12 -11.84
CA TRP A 938 10.14 24.37 -13.07
C TRP A 938 8.69 24.48 -13.52
N LYS A 939 7.70 24.50 -12.61
CA LYS A 939 6.31 24.77 -12.98
C LYS A 939 6.09 26.17 -13.55
N ARG A 940 6.91 27.16 -13.16
CA ARG A 940 6.93 28.49 -13.81
C ARG A 940 7.14 28.41 -15.33
N GLN A 941 7.83 27.37 -15.81
CA GLN A 941 8.15 27.15 -17.21
C GLN A 941 7.00 26.51 -18.01
N TRP A 942 5.88 26.17 -17.36
CA TRP A 942 4.64 25.72 -18.01
C TRP A 942 3.81 26.93 -18.48
N GLN A 943 4.24 27.63 -19.53
CA GLN A 943 3.67 28.93 -19.93
C GLN A 943 2.53 28.82 -20.97
N GLY A 944 2.06 27.61 -21.24
CA GLY A 944 0.98 27.33 -22.18
C GLY A 944 1.47 26.97 -23.59
N PRO A 945 0.57 27.04 -24.60
CA PRO A 945 0.82 26.53 -25.95
C PRO A 945 2.12 27.04 -26.58
N LYS A 946 2.97 26.10 -27.04
CA LYS A 946 4.30 26.32 -27.63
C LYS A 946 5.35 26.90 -26.67
N LYS A 947 5.02 27.07 -25.39
CA LYS A 947 5.93 27.51 -24.33
C LYS A 947 5.90 26.55 -23.15
N GLU A 948 5.73 25.27 -23.46
CA GLU A 948 5.84 24.15 -22.52
C GLU A 948 7.32 23.82 -22.26
N TYR A 949 8.09 24.79 -21.75
CA TYR A 949 9.54 24.63 -21.63
C TYR A 949 9.95 23.60 -20.57
N CYS A 950 9.10 23.40 -19.55
CA CYS A 950 9.10 22.26 -18.65
C CYS A 950 7.65 21.84 -18.38
N SER A 951 7.38 20.55 -18.47
CA SER A 951 6.03 19.97 -18.43
C SER A 951 5.83 18.97 -17.30
N GLY A 952 6.87 18.59 -16.57
CA GLY A 952 6.74 17.62 -15.50
C GLY A 952 7.94 17.56 -14.57
N VAL A 953 7.65 17.18 -13.33
CA VAL A 953 8.57 17.15 -12.20
C VAL A 953 8.20 15.96 -11.32
N LEU A 954 9.07 14.95 -11.30
CA LEU A 954 8.92 13.74 -10.50
C LEU A 954 10.08 13.65 -9.50
N VAL A 955 9.78 13.80 -8.21
CA VAL A 955 10.82 13.74 -7.18
C VAL A 955 11.25 12.29 -6.93
N TRP A 956 12.55 12.06 -6.79
CA TRP A 956 13.11 10.89 -6.14
C TRP A 956 13.14 11.17 -4.64
N GLN A 957 12.29 10.56 -3.81
CA GLN A 957 11.28 9.52 -4.13
C GLN A 957 10.01 9.64 -3.26
N THR A 958 9.00 8.80 -3.51
CA THR A 958 7.71 8.81 -2.77
C THR A 958 7.83 8.23 -1.37
N ASN A 959 8.38 7.02 -1.28
CA ASN A 959 8.24 6.09 -0.16
C ASN A 959 9.58 5.38 0.15
N ASP A 960 9.62 4.61 1.24
CA ASP A 960 10.76 3.78 1.65
C ASP A 960 10.38 2.30 1.75
N CYS A 961 11.34 1.39 1.51
CA CYS A 961 11.15 -0.06 1.65
C CYS A 961 11.47 -0.59 3.07
N TRP A 962 12.06 0.25 3.93
CA TRP A 962 12.47 -0.05 5.31
C TRP A 962 12.73 1.26 6.08
N PRO A 963 12.83 1.26 7.42
CA PRO A 963 13.14 2.46 8.19
C PRO A 963 14.53 3.03 7.87
N VAL A 964 14.62 4.20 7.23
CA VAL A 964 15.88 4.71 6.67
C VAL A 964 15.88 6.24 6.52
N THR A 965 17.07 6.85 6.46
CA THR A 965 17.26 8.19 5.90
C THR A 965 17.44 8.08 4.39
N SER A 966 16.60 8.79 3.64
CA SER A 966 16.53 8.73 2.18
C SER A 966 15.95 10.03 1.60
N TRP A 967 15.83 10.07 0.28
CA TRP A 967 15.11 11.13 -0.44
C TRP A 967 13.58 11.00 -0.40
N ALA A 968 13.02 10.00 0.30
CA ALA A 968 11.58 9.82 0.36
C ALA A 968 10.89 11.06 0.97
N ILE A 969 9.73 11.44 0.43
CA ILE A 969 8.89 12.51 0.98
C ILE A 969 7.92 12.00 2.06
N CYS A 970 7.82 10.68 2.22
CA CYS A 970 7.07 10.01 3.26
C CYS A 970 7.83 8.74 3.67
N ASP A 971 8.02 8.54 4.98
CA ASP A 971 8.83 7.42 5.47
C ASP A 971 8.09 6.07 5.41
N TYR A 972 8.82 5.00 5.70
CA TYR A 972 8.33 3.62 5.68
C TYR A 972 6.99 3.40 6.40
N TYR A 973 6.72 4.11 7.50
CA TYR A 973 5.50 3.95 8.31
C TYR A 973 4.33 4.82 7.85
N LEU A 974 4.35 5.33 6.60
CA LEU A 974 3.34 6.26 6.07
C LEU A 974 3.29 7.58 6.87
N ARG A 975 4.43 8.04 7.40
CA ARG A 975 4.54 9.37 8.04
C ARG A 975 5.05 10.38 7.01
N PRO A 976 4.23 11.35 6.58
CA PRO A 976 4.67 12.34 5.61
C PRO A 976 5.75 13.24 6.22
N LYS A 977 6.89 13.37 5.53
CA LYS A 977 7.94 14.33 5.91
C LYS A 977 7.48 15.75 5.56
N HIS A 978 8.18 16.76 6.08
CA HIS A 978 7.82 18.15 5.78
C HIS A 978 7.80 18.50 4.29
N SER A 979 8.63 17.84 3.49
CA SER A 979 8.68 17.98 2.03
C SER A 979 7.38 17.57 1.33
N TYR A 980 6.64 16.58 1.83
CA TYR A 980 5.33 16.22 1.29
C TYR A 980 4.37 17.41 1.33
N PHE A 981 4.34 18.14 2.44
CA PHE A 981 3.44 19.28 2.62
C PHE A 981 3.83 20.48 1.74
N THR A 982 5.12 20.73 1.56
CA THR A 982 5.56 21.80 0.64
C THR A 982 5.28 21.46 -0.81
N ILE A 983 5.50 20.21 -1.25
CA ILE A 983 5.11 19.75 -2.59
C ILE A 983 3.59 19.86 -2.78
N LYS A 984 2.80 19.46 -1.77
CA LYS A 984 1.34 19.61 -1.81
C LYS A 984 0.89 21.05 -2.04
N ARG A 985 1.57 22.02 -1.42
CA ARG A 985 1.33 23.46 -1.63
C ARG A 985 1.78 23.90 -3.03
N GLU A 986 2.98 23.52 -3.45
CA GLU A 986 3.53 23.87 -4.76
C GLU A 986 2.79 23.20 -5.91
N MET A 987 2.04 22.13 -5.68
CA MET A 987 1.18 21.49 -6.67
C MET A 987 -0.30 21.82 -6.51
N ALA A 988 -0.69 22.77 -5.66
CA ALA A 988 -2.09 23.18 -5.54
C ALA A 988 -2.65 23.74 -6.89
N PRO A 989 -3.99 23.69 -7.12
CA PRO A 989 -4.57 24.11 -8.41
C PRO A 989 -4.26 25.56 -8.79
N ILE A 990 -4.18 26.46 -7.80
CA ILE A 990 -3.74 27.84 -7.96
C ILE A 990 -2.58 28.06 -6.99
N THR A 991 -1.45 28.55 -7.49
CA THR A 991 -0.28 28.89 -6.66
C THR A 991 0.27 30.25 -7.01
N ILE A 992 0.92 30.89 -6.03
CA ILE A 992 1.79 32.04 -6.25
C ILE A 992 3.21 31.55 -6.17
N GLY A 993 4.04 31.93 -7.13
CA GLY A 993 5.47 31.72 -7.07
C GLY A 993 6.21 33.04 -6.91
N MET A 994 7.29 33.01 -6.15
CA MET A 994 8.24 34.11 -6.09
C MET A 994 9.69 33.61 -6.13
N THR A 995 10.56 34.40 -6.75
CA THR A 995 12.01 34.25 -6.63
C THR A 995 12.66 35.60 -6.40
N ARG A 996 13.77 35.61 -5.66
CA ARG A 996 14.53 36.81 -5.33
C ARG A 996 15.85 36.80 -6.11
N ARG A 997 16.16 37.89 -6.80
CA ARG A 997 17.37 38.03 -7.63
C ARG A 997 18.16 39.27 -7.29
N GLU A 998 19.47 39.12 -7.28
CA GLU A 998 20.41 40.23 -7.19
C GLU A 998 20.86 40.62 -8.61
N HIS A 999 20.54 41.85 -9.02
CA HIS A 999 20.94 42.40 -10.31
C HIS A 999 22.09 43.38 -10.10
N LYS A 1000 23.27 43.04 -10.64
CA LYS A 1000 24.49 43.85 -10.57
C LYS A 1000 24.74 44.54 -11.90
N HIS A 1001 24.72 45.86 -11.88
CA HIS A 1001 25.00 46.70 -13.03
C HIS A 1001 26.24 47.55 -12.77
N PRO A 1002 27.39 47.23 -13.39
CA PRO A 1002 28.55 48.12 -13.35
C PRO A 1002 28.17 49.47 -13.95
N LYS A 1003 28.45 50.59 -13.26
CA LYS A 1003 28.11 51.92 -13.79
C LYS A 1003 28.79 52.24 -15.12
N ASN A 1004 29.87 51.54 -15.44
CA ASN A 1004 30.47 51.50 -16.77
C ASN A 1004 31.22 50.17 -16.99
N LYS A 1005 31.58 49.84 -18.23
CA LYS A 1005 32.26 48.58 -18.59
C LYS A 1005 33.68 48.42 -18.00
N TYR A 1006 34.24 49.45 -17.37
CA TYR A 1006 35.60 49.46 -16.83
C TYR A 1006 35.65 49.46 -15.30
N THR A 1007 34.51 49.35 -14.60
CA THR A 1007 34.48 49.30 -13.13
C THR A 1007 34.19 47.91 -12.60
N ARG A 1008 34.96 47.49 -11.61
CA ARG A 1008 34.70 46.30 -10.78
C ARG A 1008 34.28 46.68 -9.35
N VAL A 1009 34.22 47.98 -9.04
CA VAL A 1009 33.99 48.51 -7.70
C VAL A 1009 32.72 49.36 -7.61
N ASP A 1010 32.35 50.06 -8.68
CA ASP A 1010 31.15 50.90 -8.73
C ASP A 1010 30.02 50.14 -9.41
N ILE A 1011 29.45 49.20 -8.64
CA ILE A 1011 28.40 48.29 -9.09
C ILE A 1011 27.10 48.68 -8.39
N GLU A 1012 26.11 49.13 -9.17
CA GLU A 1012 24.75 49.28 -8.69
C GLU A 1012 24.15 47.88 -8.49
N THR A 1013 23.70 47.59 -7.27
CA THR A 1013 23.10 46.30 -6.92
C THR A 1013 21.63 46.52 -6.58
N LYS A 1014 20.72 45.87 -7.29
CA LYS A 1014 19.28 45.88 -6.99
C LYS A 1014 18.81 44.49 -6.67
N VAL A 1015 18.16 44.31 -5.52
CA VAL A 1015 17.52 43.06 -5.15
C VAL A 1015 16.05 43.15 -5.54
N LYS A 1016 15.62 42.24 -6.42
CA LYS A 1016 14.27 42.21 -6.96
C LYS A 1016 13.56 40.92 -6.59
N VAL A 1017 12.24 41.02 -6.41
CA VAL A 1017 11.34 39.86 -6.34
C VAL A 1017 10.56 39.77 -7.64
N GLU A 1018 10.62 38.61 -8.27
CA GLU A 1018 9.82 38.25 -9.44
C GLU A 1018 8.64 37.40 -8.97
N ILE A 1019 7.42 37.84 -9.31
CA ILE A 1019 6.17 37.23 -8.87
C ILE A 1019 5.42 36.71 -10.09
N TRP A 1020 4.96 35.47 -10.01
CA TRP A 1020 4.10 34.84 -11.02
C TRP A 1020 2.96 34.06 -10.35
N GLY A 1021 1.92 33.77 -11.12
CA GLY A 1021 0.82 32.88 -10.72
C GLY A 1021 0.78 31.65 -11.62
N SER A 1022 0.51 30.48 -11.06
CA SER A 1022 0.22 29.27 -11.85
C SER A 1022 -1.22 28.86 -11.64
N ASN A 1023 -1.96 28.74 -12.74
CA ASN A 1023 -3.33 28.24 -12.76
C ASN A 1023 -3.35 26.91 -13.51
N LEU A 1024 -3.49 25.80 -12.79
CA LEU A 1024 -3.63 24.46 -13.36
C LEU A 1024 -5.09 24.05 -13.61
N LYS A 1025 -6.05 24.94 -13.37
CA LYS A 1025 -7.46 24.72 -13.72
C LYS A 1025 -7.67 24.89 -15.23
N LEU A 1026 -8.80 24.38 -15.71
CA LEU A 1026 -9.21 24.49 -17.12
C LEU A 1026 -10.01 25.76 -17.44
N GLU A 1027 -10.17 26.62 -16.44
CA GLU A 1027 -10.88 27.90 -16.54
C GLU A 1027 -9.94 29.03 -16.13
N ASP A 1028 -10.14 30.19 -16.74
CA ASP A 1028 -9.41 31.40 -16.36
C ASP A 1028 -9.87 31.86 -14.97
N VAL A 1029 -8.94 32.38 -14.17
CA VAL A 1029 -9.22 32.85 -12.81
C VAL A 1029 -8.78 34.30 -12.69
N THR A 1030 -9.70 35.20 -12.34
CA THR A 1030 -9.39 36.59 -12.06
C THR A 1030 -9.03 36.77 -10.59
N VAL A 1031 -7.90 37.43 -10.32
CA VAL A 1031 -7.38 37.65 -8.97
C VAL A 1031 -6.85 39.07 -8.79
N ASP A 1032 -6.93 39.57 -7.57
CA ASP A 1032 -6.10 40.67 -7.09
C ASP A 1032 -4.81 40.11 -6.48
N CYS A 1033 -3.67 40.72 -6.80
CA CYS A 1033 -2.38 40.39 -6.21
C CYS A 1033 -2.00 41.46 -5.18
N VAL A 1034 -1.93 41.07 -3.91
CA VAL A 1034 -1.51 41.92 -2.80
C VAL A 1034 -0.12 41.47 -2.34
N VAL A 1035 0.81 42.42 -2.24
CA VAL A 1035 2.16 42.18 -1.73
C VAL A 1035 2.33 42.92 -0.42
N LYS A 1036 2.87 42.20 0.56
CA LYS A 1036 3.20 42.71 1.89
C LYS A 1036 4.65 42.40 2.24
N ALA A 1037 5.25 43.20 3.11
CA ALA A 1037 6.60 42.93 3.58
C ALA A 1037 6.78 43.29 5.05
N TRP A 1038 7.69 42.57 5.71
CA TRP A 1038 8.03 42.75 7.11
C TRP A 1038 9.53 42.67 7.32
N ASP A 1039 10.03 43.49 8.24
CA ASP A 1039 11.39 43.35 8.76
C ASP A 1039 11.46 42.13 9.70
N VAL A 1040 12.39 41.22 9.44
CA VAL A 1040 12.55 39.94 10.18
C VAL A 1040 12.84 40.18 11.67
N GLU A 1041 13.58 41.24 11.99
CA GLU A 1041 14.09 41.50 13.34
C GLU A 1041 13.07 42.22 14.23
N THR A 1042 12.18 43.02 13.64
CA THR A 1042 11.23 43.85 14.38
C THR A 1042 9.79 43.39 14.24
N GLY A 1043 9.47 42.59 13.22
CA GLY A 1043 8.12 42.21 12.85
C GLY A 1043 7.28 43.38 12.31
N LYS A 1044 7.87 44.56 12.12
CA LYS A 1044 7.17 45.74 11.59
C LYS A 1044 6.80 45.49 10.12
N GLU A 1045 5.52 45.67 9.78
CA GLU A 1045 5.08 45.73 8.39
C GLU A 1045 5.68 46.99 7.74
N THR A 1046 6.50 46.78 6.71
CA THR A 1046 7.19 47.86 5.97
C THR A 1046 6.48 48.22 4.67
N TYR A 1047 5.61 47.33 4.18
CA TYR A 1047 4.92 47.49 2.90
C TYR A 1047 3.63 46.68 2.86
N SER A 1048 2.59 47.25 2.23
CA SER A 1048 1.31 46.57 1.99
C SER A 1048 0.57 47.29 0.86
N GLN A 1049 0.52 46.69 -0.32
CA GLN A 1049 -0.16 47.27 -1.48
C GLN A 1049 -0.76 46.19 -2.37
N THR A 1050 -1.91 46.49 -2.97
CA THR A 1050 -2.39 45.77 -4.14
C THR A 1050 -1.54 46.18 -5.34
N VAL A 1051 -0.70 45.27 -5.83
CA VAL A 1051 0.27 45.57 -6.89
C VAL A 1051 -0.32 45.38 -8.29
N VAL A 1052 -1.34 44.54 -8.40
CA VAL A 1052 -2.14 44.33 -9.61
C VAL A 1052 -3.57 43.98 -9.17
N SER A 1053 -4.56 44.59 -9.82
CA SER A 1053 -5.99 44.26 -9.64
C SER A 1053 -6.56 43.65 -10.91
N ASP A 1054 -7.59 42.82 -10.75
CA ASP A 1054 -8.33 42.17 -11.84
C ASP A 1054 -7.42 41.42 -12.85
N LEU A 1055 -6.34 40.81 -12.36
CA LEU A 1055 -5.42 40.03 -13.19
C LEU A 1055 -6.08 38.71 -13.58
N VAL A 1056 -6.13 38.43 -14.88
CA VAL A 1056 -6.57 37.12 -15.38
C VAL A 1056 -5.41 36.14 -15.42
N LEU A 1057 -5.43 35.13 -14.56
CA LEU A 1057 -4.59 33.95 -14.66
C LEU A 1057 -5.22 32.99 -15.67
N GLN A 1058 -4.61 32.92 -16.86
CA GLN A 1058 -5.07 32.04 -17.93
C GLN A 1058 -5.07 30.58 -17.49
N SER A 1059 -6.05 29.83 -17.96
CA SER A 1059 -6.19 28.39 -17.72
C SER A 1059 -4.94 27.61 -18.12
N ASN A 1060 -4.65 26.61 -17.29
CA ASN A 1060 -3.62 25.59 -17.43
C ASN A 1060 -2.23 26.13 -17.83
N ARG A 1061 -1.76 27.19 -17.17
CA ARG A 1061 -0.41 27.75 -17.36
C ARG A 1061 0.07 28.63 -16.21
N SER A 1062 1.34 28.98 -16.26
CA SER A 1062 2.00 30.00 -15.46
C SER A 1062 1.99 31.36 -16.17
N THR A 1063 1.73 32.42 -15.41
CA THR A 1063 1.63 33.81 -15.88
C THR A 1063 2.51 34.71 -15.03
N GLU A 1064 3.46 35.42 -15.66
CA GLU A 1064 4.27 36.45 -15.00
C GLU A 1064 3.38 37.64 -14.58
N ILE A 1065 3.58 38.13 -13.35
CA ILE A 1065 2.71 39.17 -12.76
C ILE A 1065 3.45 40.48 -12.63
N LYS A 1066 4.51 40.48 -11.82
CA LYS A 1066 5.23 41.70 -11.48
C LYS A 1066 6.64 41.40 -11.01
N THR A 1067 7.57 42.25 -11.43
CA THR A 1067 8.88 42.36 -10.80
C THR A 1067 8.94 43.65 -10.01
N LEU A 1068 9.34 43.56 -8.74
CA LEU A 1068 9.43 44.69 -7.81
C LEU A 1068 10.83 44.70 -7.20
N ASP A 1069 11.39 45.88 -6.93
CA ASP A 1069 12.50 45.95 -5.98
C ASP A 1069 11.98 45.50 -4.59
N VAL A 1070 12.82 44.85 -3.78
CA VAL A 1070 12.41 44.45 -2.42
C VAL A 1070 11.97 45.70 -1.66
N PRO A 1071 10.72 45.77 -1.18
CA PRO A 1071 10.16 47.01 -0.65
C PRO A 1071 10.75 47.32 0.73
N VAL A 1072 11.68 48.30 0.75
CA VAL A 1072 12.37 48.76 1.96
C VAL A 1072 12.31 50.28 2.09
N GLU A 1073 12.32 50.79 3.32
CA GLU A 1073 12.26 52.23 3.60
C GLU A 1073 13.46 53.00 3.00
N LYS A 1074 14.64 52.37 2.96
CA LYS A 1074 15.89 52.93 2.43
C LYS A 1074 16.59 51.90 1.53
N PRO A 1075 16.41 51.97 0.20
CA PRO A 1075 17.09 51.11 -0.74
C PRO A 1075 18.62 51.22 -0.63
N ASN A 1076 19.33 50.11 -0.82
CA ASN A 1076 20.79 49.98 -0.73
C ASN A 1076 21.38 50.22 0.67
N ALA A 1077 20.56 50.28 1.72
CA ALA A 1077 21.03 50.36 3.10
C ALA A 1077 21.24 48.97 3.75
N GLY A 1078 21.12 47.88 2.97
CA GLY A 1078 21.22 46.50 3.44
C GLY A 1078 19.92 45.96 4.05
N LEU A 1079 18.82 46.72 3.99
CA LEU A 1079 17.53 46.33 4.55
C LEU A 1079 16.85 45.21 3.75
N GLU A 1080 17.20 45.07 2.47
CA GLU A 1080 16.67 44.05 1.58
C GLU A 1080 17.00 42.65 2.10
N ALA A 1081 18.20 42.48 2.67
CA ALA A 1081 18.69 41.23 3.23
C ALA A 1081 17.97 40.78 4.52
N LYS A 1082 17.12 41.64 5.10
CA LYS A 1082 16.35 41.35 6.32
C LYS A 1082 14.84 41.60 6.18
N THR A 1083 14.35 41.68 4.95
CA THR A 1083 12.93 41.91 4.65
C THR A 1083 12.30 40.66 4.06
N VAL A 1084 11.31 40.09 4.74
CA VAL A 1084 10.42 39.03 4.22
C VAL A 1084 9.36 39.66 3.34
N VAL A 1085 9.05 39.05 2.20
CA VAL A 1085 8.01 39.52 1.30
C VAL A 1085 6.99 38.40 1.10
N ALA A 1086 5.72 38.67 1.35
CA ALA A 1086 4.65 37.73 1.04
C ALA A 1086 3.75 38.29 -0.06
N ALA A 1087 3.27 37.40 -0.92
CA ALA A 1087 2.27 37.70 -1.93
C ALA A 1087 1.02 36.87 -1.69
N TYR A 1088 -0.13 37.46 -2.00
CA TYR A 1088 -1.46 36.89 -1.76
C TYR A 1088 -2.33 37.10 -3.00
N PHE A 1089 -3.11 36.08 -3.35
CA PHE A 1089 -4.17 36.18 -4.34
C PHE A 1089 -5.51 36.24 -3.63
N TYR A 1090 -6.26 37.28 -3.93
CA TYR A 1090 -7.64 37.43 -3.51
C TYR A 1090 -8.57 37.26 -4.72
N GLN A 1091 -9.61 36.46 -4.55
CA GLN A 1091 -10.72 36.34 -5.47
C GLN A 1091 -12.00 36.66 -4.68
N ASP A 1092 -12.76 37.65 -5.12
CA ASP A 1092 -13.99 38.10 -4.44
C ASP A 1092 -13.78 38.39 -2.94
N GLY A 1093 -12.62 39.00 -2.60
CA GLY A 1093 -12.23 39.31 -1.23
C GLY A 1093 -11.76 38.12 -0.38
N LYS A 1094 -11.69 36.90 -0.92
CA LYS A 1094 -11.19 35.70 -0.24
C LYS A 1094 -9.77 35.37 -0.69
N GLN A 1095 -8.87 35.13 0.27
CA GLN A 1095 -7.53 34.61 -0.02
C GLN A 1095 -7.63 33.18 -0.58
N ILE A 1096 -7.09 32.95 -1.77
CA ILE A 1096 -7.08 31.64 -2.44
C ILE A 1096 -5.69 31.02 -2.57
N ALA A 1097 -4.64 31.84 -2.53
CA ALA A 1097 -3.26 31.40 -2.56
C ALA A 1097 -2.37 32.41 -1.82
N ARG A 1098 -1.25 31.93 -1.27
CA ARG A 1098 -0.22 32.76 -0.66
C ARG A 1098 1.16 32.15 -0.89
N TYR A 1099 2.19 32.99 -0.87
CA TYR A 1099 3.59 32.56 -0.82
C TYR A 1099 4.42 33.55 -0.02
N VAL A 1100 5.38 33.06 0.77
CA VAL A 1100 6.27 33.87 1.60
C VAL A 1100 7.71 33.68 1.14
N ASN A 1101 8.32 34.72 0.59
CA ASN A 1101 9.72 34.75 0.18
C ASN A 1101 10.61 35.31 1.30
N TRP A 1102 11.62 34.53 1.68
CA TRP A 1102 12.64 34.91 2.64
C TRP A 1102 13.95 35.30 1.93
N PRO A 1103 14.75 36.20 2.52
CA PRO A 1103 16.13 36.38 2.08
C PRO A 1103 16.95 35.12 2.37
N GLU A 1104 17.66 34.62 1.35
CA GLU A 1104 18.50 33.43 1.45
C GLU A 1104 19.99 33.79 1.23
N PRO A 1105 20.95 33.02 1.79
CA PRO A 1105 20.74 31.88 2.70
C PRO A 1105 20.18 32.25 4.09
N LEU A 1106 19.33 31.39 4.63
CA LEU A 1106 18.58 31.65 5.88
C LEU A 1106 19.49 31.84 7.11
N LYS A 1107 20.70 31.27 7.11
CA LYS A 1107 21.71 31.44 8.17
C LYS A 1107 22.18 32.88 8.39
N TYR A 1108 21.94 33.79 7.45
CA TYR A 1108 22.31 35.20 7.64
C TYR A 1108 21.23 36.02 8.36
N LEU A 1109 20.02 35.47 8.49
CA LEU A 1109 18.92 36.14 9.18
C LEU A 1109 19.10 36.09 10.71
N HIS A 1110 18.62 37.14 11.36
CA HIS A 1110 18.52 37.25 12.81
C HIS A 1110 17.06 37.07 13.24
N PHE A 1111 16.65 35.80 13.37
CA PHE A 1111 15.30 35.44 13.78
C PHE A 1111 15.01 35.92 15.22
N GLN A 1112 13.86 36.57 15.41
CA GLN A 1112 13.36 36.87 16.75
C GLN A 1112 12.60 35.68 17.31
N LYS A 1113 12.80 35.41 18.60
CA LYS A 1113 11.95 34.48 19.32
C LYS A 1113 10.56 35.12 19.52
N PRO A 1114 9.47 34.47 19.07
CA PRO A 1114 8.12 34.95 19.34
C PRO A 1114 7.84 34.88 20.85
N LYS A 1115 7.31 35.96 21.40
CA LYS A 1115 6.80 36.06 22.78
C LYS A 1115 5.34 35.62 22.86
N ASN A 1116 4.59 35.72 21.76
CA ASN A 1116 3.15 35.41 21.70
C ASN A 1116 2.82 34.47 20.54
N LEU A 1117 3.60 33.39 20.37
CA LEU A 1117 3.21 32.30 19.48
C LEU A 1117 1.97 31.59 20.02
N LYS A 1118 0.89 31.59 19.23
CA LYS A 1118 -0.31 30.82 19.51
C LYS A 1118 -0.39 29.64 18.55
N THR A 1119 -0.63 28.46 19.11
CA THR A 1119 -0.91 27.21 18.38
C THR A 1119 -2.07 26.54 19.09
N GLU A 1120 -3.29 26.83 18.65
CA GLU A 1120 -4.51 26.45 19.36
C GLU A 1120 -5.37 25.53 18.49
N ILE A 1121 -5.92 24.47 19.09
CA ILE A 1121 -6.90 23.62 18.42
C ILE A 1121 -8.24 24.37 18.39
N SER A 1122 -8.83 24.49 17.20
CA SER A 1122 -10.09 25.20 17.01
C SER A 1122 -11.27 24.56 17.75
N GLU A 1123 -12.30 25.37 18.02
CA GLU A 1123 -13.55 24.92 18.65
C GLU A 1123 -14.25 23.91 17.73
N GLY A 1124 -14.04 22.61 18.00
CA GLY A 1124 -14.49 21.50 17.16
C GLY A 1124 -13.40 20.51 16.74
N CYS A 1125 -12.13 20.78 17.07
CA CYS A 1125 -10.99 19.90 16.82
C CYS A 1125 -10.79 19.53 15.35
N LYS A 1126 -11.10 20.46 14.45
CA LYS A 1126 -10.97 20.27 12.98
C LYS A 1126 -9.79 21.03 12.38
N SER A 1127 -9.23 21.99 13.10
CA SER A 1127 -8.05 22.72 12.65
C SER A 1127 -7.16 23.15 13.83
N VAL A 1128 -5.90 23.44 13.53
CA VAL A 1128 -4.95 24.14 14.40
C VAL A 1128 -4.78 25.54 13.84
N GLU A 1129 -4.98 26.55 14.68
CA GLU A 1129 -4.79 27.96 14.34
C GLU A 1129 -3.47 28.46 14.89
N ILE A 1130 -2.64 29.04 14.01
CA ILE A 1130 -1.28 29.45 14.31
C ILE A 1130 -1.12 30.94 14.00
N SER A 1131 -0.60 31.70 14.96
CA SER A 1131 -0.31 33.12 14.78
C SER A 1131 0.87 33.56 15.63
N ALA A 1132 1.64 34.52 15.14
CA ALA A 1132 2.77 35.11 15.87
C ALA A 1132 2.90 36.61 15.56
N GLU A 1133 3.56 37.34 16.45
CA GLU A 1133 3.82 38.77 16.31
C GLU A 1133 5.10 39.10 15.53
N VAL A 1134 5.90 38.09 15.20
CA VAL A 1134 7.09 38.17 14.36
C VAL A 1134 7.04 37.13 13.24
N PRO A 1135 7.74 37.33 12.11
CA PRO A 1135 7.84 36.30 11.07
C PRO A 1135 8.50 35.02 11.61
N ILE A 1136 7.91 33.86 11.32
CA ILE A 1136 8.43 32.52 11.66
C ILE A 1136 8.57 31.71 10.37
N LYS A 1137 9.76 31.15 10.14
CA LYS A 1137 10.06 30.27 9.01
C LYS A 1137 9.87 28.80 9.41
N GLY A 1138 9.12 28.05 8.59
CA GLY A 1138 9.01 26.60 8.67
C GLY A 1138 8.47 26.07 9.99
N LEU A 1139 7.39 26.64 10.52
CA LEU A 1139 6.77 26.16 11.75
C LEU A 1139 6.07 24.82 11.51
N ALA A 1140 6.59 23.77 12.15
CA ALA A 1140 6.02 22.44 12.22
C ALA A 1140 5.18 22.29 13.49
N VAL A 1141 4.00 21.68 13.37
CA VAL A 1141 3.18 21.22 14.50
C VAL A 1141 3.36 19.72 14.63
N LEU A 1142 3.64 19.26 15.86
CA LEU A 1142 4.00 17.88 16.16
C LEU A 1142 3.03 17.29 17.19
N SER A 1143 2.86 15.97 17.13
CA SER A 1143 2.03 15.17 18.04
C SER A 1143 2.71 13.82 18.31
N GLU A 1144 2.76 13.41 19.58
CA GLU A 1144 3.19 12.07 19.98
C GLU A 1144 2.15 10.99 19.62
N ASP A 1145 0.88 11.38 19.40
CA ASP A 1145 -0.18 10.48 18.96
C ASP A 1145 -0.20 10.39 17.43
N ASP A 1146 0.19 9.23 16.88
CA ASP A 1146 0.13 8.90 15.44
C ASP A 1146 -1.30 8.89 14.87
N GLY A 1147 -2.32 8.86 15.75
CA GLY A 1147 -3.72 9.05 15.36
C GLY A 1147 -4.05 10.49 14.95
N VAL A 1148 -3.21 11.47 15.30
CA VAL A 1148 -3.39 12.88 14.93
C VAL A 1148 -2.67 13.14 13.61
N ARG A 1149 -3.44 13.51 12.58
CA ARG A 1149 -2.91 13.80 11.23
C ARG A 1149 -3.23 15.22 10.81
N PHE A 1150 -2.23 15.90 10.27
CA PHE A 1150 -2.35 17.28 9.78
C PHE A 1150 -2.53 17.30 8.26
N GLU A 1151 -3.41 18.17 7.76
CA GLU A 1151 -3.64 18.35 6.32
C GLU A 1151 -2.54 19.17 5.64
N ASP A 1152 -1.80 19.98 6.40
CA ASP A 1152 -0.65 20.79 6.01
C ASP A 1152 0.34 20.84 7.20
N ASN A 1153 1.62 21.14 6.95
CA ASN A 1153 2.62 21.33 8.00
C ASN A 1153 3.83 22.13 7.47
N LEU A 1154 4.76 22.49 8.35
CA LEU A 1154 5.95 23.29 8.02
C LEU A 1154 5.58 24.64 7.36
N VAL A 1155 4.72 25.41 8.03
CA VAL A 1155 4.15 26.66 7.49
C VAL A 1155 4.96 27.88 7.90
N ASP A 1156 5.08 28.84 6.98
CA ASP A 1156 5.61 30.16 7.33
C ASP A 1156 4.49 31.03 7.90
N VAL A 1157 4.77 31.75 8.99
CA VAL A 1157 3.82 32.64 9.68
C VAL A 1157 4.35 34.07 9.62
N VAL A 1158 3.50 35.03 9.25
CA VAL A 1158 3.86 36.47 9.25
C VAL A 1158 2.90 37.27 10.14
N PRO A 1159 3.33 38.43 10.68
CA PRO A 1159 2.51 39.21 11.61
C PRO A 1159 1.16 39.63 11.04
N GLY A 1160 0.11 39.50 11.85
CA GLY A 1160 -1.26 39.86 11.47
C GLY A 1160 -2.01 38.76 10.71
N GLU A 1161 -1.40 37.60 10.48
CA GLU A 1161 -2.02 36.44 9.86
C GLU A 1161 -2.34 35.33 10.89
N VAL A 1162 -3.44 34.61 10.66
CA VAL A 1162 -3.75 33.34 11.34
C VAL A 1162 -3.72 32.22 10.31
N VAL A 1163 -2.72 31.36 10.40
CA VAL A 1163 -2.58 30.17 9.54
C VAL A 1163 -3.43 29.06 10.12
N LYS A 1164 -4.32 28.46 9.31
CA LYS A 1164 -5.17 27.35 9.74
C LYS A 1164 -4.73 26.07 9.06
N ILE A 1165 -4.38 25.06 9.85
CA ILE A 1165 -4.03 23.71 9.40
C ILE A 1165 -5.17 22.77 9.74
N GLY A 1166 -5.77 22.08 8.76
CA GLY A 1166 -6.76 21.04 9.04
C GLY A 1166 -6.14 19.91 9.87
N VAL A 1167 -6.89 19.37 10.84
CA VAL A 1167 -6.42 18.27 11.68
C VAL A 1167 -7.51 17.22 11.86
N THR A 1168 -7.10 15.96 11.80
CA THR A 1168 -7.96 14.80 12.05
C THR A 1168 -7.39 13.98 13.20
N GLY A 1169 -8.27 13.33 13.98
CA GLY A 1169 -7.87 12.55 15.16
C GLY A 1169 -7.55 13.36 16.42
N ALA A 1170 -7.34 14.67 16.31
CA ALA A 1170 -7.16 15.57 17.44
C ALA A 1170 -8.42 15.66 18.32
N LYS A 1171 -8.20 15.82 19.62
CA LYS A 1171 -9.19 16.08 20.66
C LYS A 1171 -8.84 17.38 21.37
N LYS A 1172 -9.75 17.88 22.23
CA LYS A 1172 -9.54 19.12 22.96
C LYS A 1172 -8.33 19.07 23.91
N ASP A 1173 -7.99 17.87 24.38
CA ASP A 1173 -6.85 17.58 25.26
C ASP A 1173 -5.62 17.05 24.50
N THR A 1174 -5.65 17.02 23.16
CA THR A 1174 -4.46 16.67 22.37
C THR A 1174 -3.35 17.67 22.65
N VAL A 1175 -2.21 17.17 23.08
CA VAL A 1175 -1.00 17.96 23.29
C VAL A 1175 -0.31 18.14 21.95
N LEU A 1176 -0.14 19.39 21.54
CA LEU A 1176 0.61 19.79 20.37
C LEU A 1176 1.89 20.48 20.81
N THR A 1177 3.00 20.14 20.16
CA THR A 1177 4.25 20.90 20.27
C THR A 1177 4.56 21.56 18.93
N THR A 1178 5.44 22.55 18.94
CA THR A 1178 5.88 23.24 17.73
C THR A 1178 7.39 23.25 17.63
N GLN A 1179 7.89 23.20 16.41
CA GLN A 1179 9.29 23.40 16.10
C GLN A 1179 9.41 24.34 14.90
N TYR A 1180 10.35 25.27 14.93
CA TYR A 1180 10.55 26.24 13.84
C TYR A 1180 12.01 26.67 13.76
N LEU A 1181 12.39 27.26 12.61
CA LEU A 1181 13.75 27.66 12.36
C LEU A 1181 14.18 28.77 13.35
N GLY A 1182 15.27 28.52 14.08
CA GLY A 1182 15.80 29.45 15.08
C GLY A 1182 15.25 29.25 16.50
N MET A 1183 14.38 28.26 16.73
CA MET A 1183 14.00 27.80 18.06
C MET A 1183 15.20 27.10 18.74
N GLN A 1184 15.39 27.32 20.05
CA GLN A 1184 16.34 26.56 20.86
C GLN A 1184 15.59 25.53 21.71
N VAL A 1185 16.20 24.37 21.94
CA VAL A 1185 15.67 23.15 22.58
C VAL A 1185 15.00 23.34 23.95
N HIS A 1186 15.30 24.44 24.64
CA HIS A 1186 14.79 24.72 25.99
C HIS A 1186 13.60 25.70 26.02
N ASP A 1187 13.04 26.00 24.85
CA ASP A 1187 11.90 26.90 24.65
C ASP A 1187 10.62 26.16 24.31
#